data_AF-A0A4E9DN28-F1
#
_entry.id   AF-A0A4E9DN28-F1
#
_cell.length_a   1.000
_cell.length_b   1.000
_cell.length_c   1.000
_cell.angle_alpha   90.00
_cell.angle_beta   90.00
_cell.angle_gamma   90.00
#
_symmetry.space_group_name_H-M   'P 1'
#
loop_
_entity.id
_entity.type
_entity.pdbx_description
1 polymer ?
#
loop_
_entity_poly.entity_id
_entity_poly.type
_entity_poly.pdbx_seq_one_letter_code
_entity_poly.pdbx_strand_id
1 'polypeptide(L)'
;MTSSSPSERASALVQWATSNGATINPSVQVSHLPETGLSFCATAPTSPFDTIVSIPPTLTLSYLDTLPGRDDPKPFSSNFLVKTPPHVIGRFVLIKHFLLRESFWTPYIQALPQPNDVDSWSLPPFWPDEDAELFEGTNIEVGVANIKANVMREFRAGCDLLDRDDWEPQLLKQFTLPLYQWAYSIFSSRSFRPSLVLGPEDQQRLPEGVKLDDFSVLMPLFDVGNHDMTTQVRWERDEKSSDCSLKVGKAYQPGEQIFNNYSMKTNAELLLGYGFMLPETEELHNDYVHVRKRQPAQGEATEEYYISLRPIRYASSLLARSKQAVQLDDSTSVLGAFQHVQHDMVWDIFCTLAPPEQRAQFICEGSEQEQQNKFFSGQVSEDGRMFMQQTAAIIQHKVMQELERLLETDVEVVGGGDLTRNQQLALDYRARCKKVLETTLEAMDMDEFAPLDFASNFDPYYRLFLSPDPRPHGFILPATVSLMPWPSTFTIDHSARNVTLTSPPSSSSLTEHANAAFQEAVDKAIDDDLFPILHKEHSEYFRIVGARSFVQVERFAAPLFGIATRGAHLTGYIRDDGEIKIWVARRSRHLFSYPGLLDSTVAGGIKASDTPLACIKAESTEEACLPPDLVSTHVEPAGAITLANINANSKLFHSDIIYVFDLEMPRDVVPRPGDDEVEEFVLMGCGEVVERMLKGEFKPNVCPVMIDFLVRRGFITKKNEGDFEEIQKRLRREIPVPMESDV
;
A
#
# COMPACT_ATOMS: atom_id res chain seq x y z
N MET A 1 28.58 35.05 -11.90
CA MET A 1 28.23 35.70 -10.63
C MET A 1 28.89 34.90 -9.53
N THR A 2 29.63 35.54 -8.63
CA THR A 2 30.26 34.88 -7.46
C THR A 2 29.18 34.19 -6.64
N SER A 3 29.28 32.87 -6.42
CA SER A 3 28.28 32.10 -5.69
C SER A 3 28.27 32.53 -4.22
N SER A 4 27.30 33.36 -3.84
CA SER A 4 27.04 33.64 -2.44
C SER A 4 26.64 32.36 -1.72
N SER A 5 27.11 32.19 -0.48
CA SER A 5 26.77 31.01 0.30
C SER A 5 25.26 30.95 0.57
N PRO A 6 24.67 29.75 0.81
CA PRO A 6 23.25 29.65 1.17
C PRO A 6 22.86 30.54 2.36
N SER A 7 23.77 30.73 3.33
CA SER A 7 23.57 31.61 4.49
C SER A 7 23.53 33.09 4.12
N GLU A 8 24.37 33.54 3.19
CA GLU A 8 24.34 34.91 2.66
C GLU A 8 23.04 35.18 1.90
N ARG A 9 22.58 34.21 1.10
CA ARG A 9 21.30 34.31 0.38
C ARG A 9 20.11 34.38 1.32
N ALA A 10 20.07 33.55 2.36
CA ALA A 10 19.05 33.60 3.40
C ALA A 10 19.03 34.96 4.12
N SER A 11 20.20 35.47 4.49
CA SER A 11 20.34 36.77 5.15
C SER A 11 19.87 37.92 4.26
N ALA A 12 20.22 37.89 2.97
CA ALA A 12 19.77 38.88 1.99
C ALA A 12 18.25 38.86 1.79
N LEU A 13 17.63 37.67 1.73
CA LEU A 13 16.18 37.51 1.65
C LEU A 13 15.49 38.12 2.88
N VAL A 14 15.94 37.77 4.09
CA VAL A 14 15.35 38.30 5.34
C VAL A 14 15.50 39.81 5.41
N GLN A 15 16.68 40.34 5.11
CA GLN A 15 16.93 41.79 5.15
C GLN A 15 16.07 42.55 4.14
N TRP A 16 15.95 42.03 2.92
CA TRP A 16 15.12 42.64 1.88
C TRP A 16 13.64 42.58 2.25
N ALA A 17 13.13 41.43 2.68
CA ALA A 17 11.72 41.27 3.05
C ALA A 17 11.35 42.18 4.21
N THR A 18 12.17 42.22 5.27
CA THR A 18 11.91 43.05 6.47
C THR A 18 11.99 44.54 6.17
N SER A 19 12.93 44.97 5.31
CA SER A 19 13.00 46.36 4.84
C SER A 19 11.78 46.79 4.01
N ASN A 20 10.99 45.84 3.52
CA ASN A 20 9.77 46.07 2.75
C ASN A 20 8.49 45.67 3.50
N GLY A 21 8.54 45.63 4.83
CA GLY A 21 7.35 45.49 5.69
C GLY A 21 7.05 44.07 6.16
N ALA A 22 7.81 43.05 5.75
CA ALA A 22 7.69 41.73 6.37
C ALA A 22 8.19 41.75 7.83
N THR A 23 7.66 40.84 8.65
CA THR A 23 8.14 40.62 10.02
C THR A 23 8.44 39.15 10.24
N ILE A 24 9.45 38.88 11.08
CA ILE A 24 9.81 37.55 11.54
C ILE A 24 9.84 37.57 13.07
N ASN A 25 9.43 36.47 13.69
CA ASN A 25 9.46 36.33 15.14
C ASN A 25 10.90 36.51 15.68
N PRO A 26 11.14 37.30 16.73
CA PRO A 26 12.48 37.49 17.30
C PRO A 26 13.15 36.20 17.80
N SER A 27 12.35 35.19 18.14
CA SER A 27 12.80 33.86 18.57
C SER A 27 13.02 32.90 17.40
N VAL A 28 13.01 33.39 16.15
CA VAL A 28 13.14 32.57 14.94
C VAL A 28 14.17 33.16 14.00
N GLN A 29 14.97 32.28 13.39
CA GLN A 29 15.90 32.64 12.32
C GLN A 29 15.66 31.78 11.08
N VAL A 30 16.07 32.28 9.92
CA VAL A 30 16.15 31.48 8.68
C VAL A 30 17.54 30.87 8.60
N SER A 31 17.62 29.56 8.44
CA SER A 31 18.87 28.81 8.34
C SER A 31 18.78 27.80 7.19
N HIS A 32 19.92 27.30 6.71
CA HIS A 32 19.97 26.24 5.72
C HIS A 32 20.31 24.91 6.40
N LEU A 33 19.38 23.96 6.39
CA LEU A 33 19.56 22.61 6.91
C LEU A 33 19.90 21.65 5.76
N PRO A 34 20.73 20.60 5.98
CA PRO A 34 21.08 19.65 4.92
C PRO A 34 19.88 18.91 4.32
N GLU A 35 18.90 18.56 5.14
CA GLU A 35 17.76 17.72 4.74
C GLU A 35 16.64 18.52 4.06
N THR A 36 16.38 19.74 4.53
CA THR A 36 15.20 20.54 4.15
C THR A 36 15.55 21.88 3.49
N GLY A 37 16.83 22.21 3.34
CA GLY A 37 17.26 23.49 2.77
C GLY A 37 16.91 24.68 3.66
N LEU A 38 16.44 25.78 3.07
CA LEU A 38 15.99 26.94 3.84
C LEU A 38 14.86 26.55 4.80
N SER A 39 15.03 26.90 6.07
CA SER A 39 14.18 26.45 7.15
C SER A 39 14.04 27.52 8.23
N PHE A 40 12.86 27.62 8.84
CA PHE A 40 12.69 28.36 10.08
C PHE A 40 13.25 27.53 11.25
N CYS A 41 14.13 28.12 12.05
CA CYS A 41 14.70 27.48 13.23
C CYS A 41 14.47 28.37 14.45
N ALA A 42 13.99 27.78 15.55
CA ALA A 42 13.83 28.49 16.80
C ALA A 42 15.21 28.82 17.42
N THR A 43 15.40 30.06 17.85
CA THR A 43 16.59 30.53 18.58
C THR A 43 16.32 30.72 20.07
N ALA A 44 15.04 30.85 20.43
CA ALA A 44 14.51 30.90 21.79
C ALA A 44 13.18 30.13 21.83
N PRO A 45 12.66 29.73 23.01
CA PRO A 45 11.37 29.06 23.09
C PRO A 45 10.25 29.88 22.45
N THR A 46 9.39 29.22 21.66
CA THR A 46 8.16 29.82 21.09
C THR A 46 6.91 29.32 21.82
N SER A 47 5.81 30.05 21.70
CA SER A 47 4.50 29.65 22.21
C SER A 47 3.59 29.15 21.09
N PRO A 48 2.62 28.25 21.41
CA PRO A 48 1.60 27.84 20.46
C PRO A 48 0.87 29.04 19.85
N PHE A 49 0.77 29.04 18.51
CA PHE A 49 0.20 30.08 17.67
C PHE A 49 0.90 31.44 17.72
N ASP A 50 2.18 31.48 18.12
CA ASP A 50 3.03 32.64 17.81
C ASP A 50 3.08 32.88 16.29
N THR A 51 3.02 34.14 15.89
CA THR A 51 3.31 34.53 14.51
C THR A 51 4.78 34.27 14.24
N ILE A 52 5.08 33.36 13.31
CA ILE A 52 6.44 33.00 12.89
C ILE A 52 6.95 34.01 11.88
N VAL A 53 6.13 34.29 10.86
CA VAL A 53 6.41 35.25 9.79
C VAL A 53 5.11 35.92 9.37
N SER A 54 5.17 37.21 9.04
CA SER A 54 4.09 37.95 8.38
C SER A 54 4.64 38.67 7.17
N ILE A 55 3.95 38.59 6.03
CA ILE A 55 4.37 39.30 4.81
C ILE A 55 3.22 40.13 4.22
N PRO A 56 3.50 41.34 3.71
CA PRO A 56 2.52 42.14 2.99
C PRO A 56 2.29 41.61 1.55
N PRO A 57 1.10 41.83 0.96
CA PRO A 57 0.77 41.37 -0.39
C PRO A 57 1.60 42.09 -1.47
N THR A 58 2.27 43.19 -1.13
CA THR A 58 3.20 43.90 -2.03
C THR A 58 4.45 43.09 -2.38
N LEU A 59 4.82 42.12 -1.54
CA LEU A 59 6.00 41.26 -1.74
C LEU A 59 5.74 40.03 -2.61
N THR A 60 4.48 39.66 -2.83
CA THR A 60 4.15 38.46 -3.62
C THR A 60 4.65 38.57 -5.06
N LEU A 61 4.92 37.43 -5.69
CA LEU A 61 5.26 37.34 -7.11
C LEU A 61 4.29 36.38 -7.82
N SER A 62 3.56 36.87 -8.82
CA SER A 62 2.50 36.12 -9.50
C SER A 62 2.02 36.76 -10.80
N TYR A 63 0.91 36.26 -11.34
CA TYR A 63 0.12 36.91 -12.39
C TYR A 63 -0.27 38.36 -12.07
N LEU A 64 -0.52 38.68 -10.79
CA LEU A 64 -0.96 40.01 -10.35
C LEU A 64 0.05 41.12 -10.69
N ASP A 65 1.31 40.76 -10.89
CA ASP A 65 2.38 41.71 -11.20
C ASP A 65 2.36 42.15 -12.68
N THR A 66 1.47 41.57 -13.49
CA THR A 66 1.18 42.02 -14.86
C THR A 66 0.02 43.02 -14.94
N LEU A 67 -0.70 43.24 -13.83
CA LEU A 67 -1.86 44.13 -13.81
C LEU A 67 -1.46 45.61 -13.91
N PRO A 68 -2.33 46.47 -14.45
CA PRO A 68 -2.08 47.91 -14.53
C PRO A 68 -1.76 48.53 -13.17
N GLY A 69 -0.83 49.49 -13.14
CA GLY A 69 -0.45 50.23 -11.93
C GLY A 69 0.74 49.64 -11.15
N ARG A 70 1.33 48.54 -11.64
CA ARG A 70 2.65 48.05 -11.18
C ARG A 70 3.76 48.60 -12.09
N ASP A 71 4.92 48.90 -11.51
CA ASP A 71 6.11 49.34 -12.25
C ASP A 71 6.83 48.12 -12.84
N ASP A 72 6.37 47.68 -14.01
CA ASP A 72 6.96 46.57 -14.77
C ASP A 72 7.89 47.13 -15.85
N PRO A 73 9.22 46.92 -15.77
CA PRO A 73 10.17 47.48 -16.72
C PRO A 73 10.02 46.91 -18.14
N LYS A 74 9.40 45.73 -18.27
CA LYS A 74 9.23 44.99 -19.53
C LYS A 74 7.85 44.31 -19.54
N PRO A 75 6.76 45.08 -19.67
CA PRO A 75 5.41 44.52 -19.62
C PRO A 75 5.15 43.60 -20.82
N PHE A 76 4.47 42.48 -20.58
CA PHE A 76 4.05 41.58 -21.67
C PHE A 76 3.01 42.25 -22.58
N SER A 77 2.92 41.80 -23.83
CA SER A 77 1.92 42.30 -24.77
C SER A 77 0.50 42.01 -24.30
N SER A 78 -0.45 42.90 -24.60
CA SER A 78 -1.86 42.69 -24.24
C SER A 78 -2.44 41.42 -24.86
N ASN A 79 -2.00 41.06 -26.07
CA ASN A 79 -2.46 39.85 -26.77
C ASN A 79 -1.98 38.57 -26.05
N PHE A 80 -0.73 38.53 -25.56
CA PHE A 80 -0.25 37.44 -24.72
C PHE A 80 -1.05 37.32 -23.42
N LEU A 81 -1.29 38.43 -22.71
CA LEU A 81 -2.01 38.45 -21.43
C LEU A 81 -3.46 37.97 -21.55
N VAL A 82 -4.12 38.20 -22.68
CA VAL A 82 -5.51 37.78 -22.92
C VAL A 82 -5.62 36.32 -23.37
N LYS A 83 -4.66 35.83 -24.16
CA LYS A 83 -4.72 34.48 -24.77
C LYS A 83 -4.04 33.39 -23.95
N THR A 84 -3.30 33.76 -22.91
CA THR A 84 -2.50 32.83 -22.11
C THR A 84 -3.15 32.64 -20.74
N PRO A 85 -3.30 31.40 -20.25
CA PRO A 85 -3.85 31.17 -18.92
C PRO A 85 -3.06 31.88 -17.81
N PRO A 86 -3.71 32.41 -16.75
CA PRO A 86 -3.04 33.16 -15.69
C PRO A 86 -1.90 32.40 -15.00
N HIS A 87 -2.04 31.10 -14.74
CA HIS A 87 -0.99 30.26 -14.15
C HIS A 87 0.24 30.12 -15.06
N VAL A 88 0.06 30.12 -16.38
CA VAL A 88 1.16 30.11 -17.35
C VAL A 88 1.88 31.46 -17.33
N ILE A 89 1.14 32.57 -17.32
CA ILE A 89 1.70 33.92 -17.27
C ILE A 89 2.60 34.09 -16.03
N GLY A 90 2.16 33.62 -14.85
CA GLY A 90 2.96 33.70 -13.63
C GLY A 90 4.36 33.07 -13.75
N ARG A 91 4.47 31.95 -14.49
CA ARG A 91 5.77 31.30 -14.76
C ARG A 91 6.64 32.14 -15.69
N PHE A 92 6.06 32.75 -16.73
CA PHE A 92 6.77 33.70 -17.59
C PHE A 92 7.23 34.94 -16.83
N VAL A 93 6.44 35.45 -15.88
CA VAL A 93 6.81 36.56 -14.98
C VAL A 93 8.06 36.20 -14.17
N LEU A 94 8.10 35.02 -13.55
CA LEU A 94 9.27 34.56 -12.80
C LEU A 94 10.54 34.48 -13.67
N ILE A 95 10.44 33.90 -14.86
CA ILE A 95 11.57 33.80 -15.80
C ILE A 95 12.04 35.21 -16.22
N LYS A 96 11.10 36.11 -16.54
CA LYS A 96 11.41 37.49 -16.90
C LYS A 96 12.24 38.16 -15.81
N HIS A 97 11.78 38.12 -14.56
CA HIS A 97 12.48 38.77 -13.46
C HIS A 97 13.81 38.11 -13.11
N PHE A 98 13.95 36.80 -13.32
CA PHE A 98 15.25 36.12 -13.25
C PHE A 98 16.23 36.65 -14.31
N LEU A 99 15.78 36.80 -15.56
CA LEU A 99 16.63 37.23 -16.68
C LEU A 99 17.00 38.72 -16.65
N LEU A 100 16.17 39.57 -16.05
CA LEU A 100 16.48 41.00 -15.89
C LEU A 100 17.69 41.26 -14.99
N ARG A 101 18.08 40.31 -14.14
CA ARG A 101 19.19 40.35 -13.15
C ARG A 101 19.04 41.41 -12.05
N GLU A 102 18.43 42.56 -12.35
CA GLU A 102 18.06 43.61 -11.41
C GLU A 102 16.54 43.80 -11.43
N SER A 103 15.90 43.26 -10.41
CA SER A 103 14.46 43.32 -10.16
C SER A 103 14.21 43.56 -8.67
N PHE A 104 13.04 44.11 -8.34
CA PHE A 104 12.54 44.19 -6.96
C PHE A 104 12.65 42.84 -6.22
N TRP A 105 12.36 41.72 -6.88
CA TRP A 105 12.40 40.37 -6.30
C TRP A 105 13.77 39.68 -6.40
N THR A 106 14.85 40.36 -6.78
CA THR A 106 16.18 39.73 -6.95
C THR A 106 16.62 38.95 -5.70
N PRO A 107 16.50 39.48 -4.47
CA PRO A 107 16.91 38.74 -3.27
C PRO A 107 16.12 37.44 -3.06
N TYR A 108 14.82 37.45 -3.39
CA TYR A 108 13.97 36.26 -3.37
C TYR A 108 14.37 35.25 -4.45
N ILE A 109 14.49 35.70 -5.70
CA ILE A 109 14.83 34.83 -6.84
C ILE A 109 16.21 34.18 -6.65
N GLN A 110 17.17 34.88 -6.03
CA GLN A 110 18.48 34.32 -5.69
C GLN A 110 18.43 33.28 -4.55
N ALA A 111 17.48 33.42 -3.62
CA ALA A 111 17.27 32.48 -2.52
C ALA A 111 16.59 31.18 -2.97
N LEU A 112 15.86 31.19 -4.09
CA LEU A 112 15.29 29.98 -4.69
C LEU A 112 16.38 28.99 -5.14
N PRO A 113 16.03 27.69 -5.28
CA PRO A 113 16.80 26.75 -6.10
C PRO A 113 17.15 27.38 -7.45
N GLN A 114 18.42 27.35 -7.85
CA GLN A 114 18.87 28.07 -9.04
C GLN A 114 18.70 27.19 -10.30
N PRO A 115 18.32 27.74 -11.47
CA PRO A 115 18.08 26.95 -12.67
C PRO A 115 19.26 26.06 -13.13
N ASN A 116 20.49 26.49 -12.84
CA ASN A 116 21.70 25.76 -13.21
C ASN A 116 22.01 24.58 -12.28
N ASP A 117 21.32 24.48 -11.14
CA ASP A 117 21.43 23.41 -10.16
C ASP A 117 20.20 22.50 -10.28
N VAL A 118 20.18 21.68 -11.34
CA VAL A 118 18.99 20.90 -11.75
C VAL A 118 18.46 20.01 -10.62
N ASP A 119 19.34 19.37 -9.87
CA ASP A 119 18.99 18.46 -8.78
C ASP A 119 18.24 19.14 -7.64
N SER A 120 18.41 20.46 -7.47
CA SER A 120 17.77 21.24 -6.41
C SER A 120 16.30 21.61 -6.66
N TRP A 121 15.83 21.47 -7.91
CA TRP A 121 14.47 21.87 -8.30
C TRP A 121 13.73 20.86 -9.18
N SER A 122 14.43 19.94 -9.83
CA SER A 122 13.81 19.05 -10.80
C SER A 122 12.83 18.08 -10.15
N LEU A 123 11.60 18.11 -10.64
CA LEU A 123 10.51 17.22 -10.24
C LEU A 123 10.44 16.01 -11.18
N PRO A 124 9.79 14.90 -10.79
CA PRO A 124 9.70 13.67 -11.59
C PRO A 124 9.40 13.87 -13.10
N PRO A 125 8.50 14.79 -13.52
CA PRO A 125 8.23 15.05 -14.94
C PRO A 125 9.43 15.57 -15.76
N PHE A 126 10.49 16.05 -15.11
CA PHE A 126 11.66 16.65 -15.73
C PHE A 126 12.98 15.98 -15.34
N TRP A 127 12.91 14.82 -14.69
CA TRP A 127 14.07 13.96 -14.48
C TRP A 127 14.58 13.41 -15.82
N PRO A 128 15.84 12.91 -15.87
CA PRO A 128 16.32 12.11 -16.98
C PRO A 128 15.32 10.99 -17.33
N ASP A 129 15.17 10.67 -18.61
CA ASP A 129 14.16 9.70 -19.06
C ASP A 129 14.35 8.33 -18.38
N GLU A 130 15.61 7.88 -18.23
CA GLU A 130 15.98 6.65 -17.53
C GLU A 130 15.53 6.60 -16.05
N ASP A 131 15.53 7.74 -15.35
CA ASP A 131 15.07 7.82 -13.96
C ASP A 131 13.55 7.86 -13.88
N ALA A 132 12.90 8.51 -14.86
CA ALA A 132 11.44 8.63 -14.91
C ALA A 132 10.74 7.33 -15.32
N GLU A 133 11.39 6.50 -16.15
CA GLU A 133 10.93 5.15 -16.55
C GLU A 133 10.78 4.22 -15.34
N LEU A 134 11.51 4.44 -14.24
CA LEU A 134 11.36 3.66 -13.00
C LEU A 134 9.96 3.76 -12.37
N PHE A 135 9.18 4.78 -12.74
CA PHE A 135 7.78 4.93 -12.31
C PHE A 135 6.77 4.13 -13.13
N GLU A 136 7.17 3.45 -14.21
CA GLU A 136 6.28 2.62 -15.02
C GLU A 136 5.57 1.56 -14.17
N GLY A 137 4.26 1.38 -14.38
CA GLY A 137 3.44 0.47 -13.58
C GLY A 137 3.00 1.01 -12.22
N THR A 138 3.54 2.14 -11.76
CA THR A 138 3.06 2.84 -10.55
C THR A 138 1.85 3.74 -10.85
N ASN A 139 1.15 4.18 -9.80
CA ASN A 139 0.00 5.09 -9.93
C ASN A 139 0.37 6.54 -10.33
N ILE A 140 1.66 6.90 -10.41
CA ILE A 140 2.09 8.26 -10.80
C ILE A 140 2.62 8.37 -12.23
N GLU A 141 2.87 7.26 -12.93
CA GLU A 141 3.37 7.20 -14.31
C GLU A 141 2.62 8.17 -15.25
N VAL A 142 1.28 8.05 -15.26
CA VAL A 142 0.40 8.89 -16.09
C VAL A 142 0.49 10.37 -15.69
N GLY A 143 0.68 10.65 -14.39
CA GLY A 143 0.87 12.00 -13.88
C GLY A 143 2.15 12.65 -14.41
N VAL A 144 3.27 11.90 -14.35
CA VAL A 144 4.58 12.32 -14.87
C VAL A 144 4.48 12.70 -16.35
N ALA A 145 3.95 11.81 -17.18
CA ALA A 145 3.83 12.01 -18.63
C ALA A 145 2.93 13.21 -18.98
N ASN A 146 1.77 13.33 -18.31
CA ASN A 146 0.81 14.41 -18.56
C ASN A 146 1.39 15.78 -18.20
N ILE A 147 2.08 15.90 -17.06
CA ILE A 147 2.70 17.17 -16.66
C ILE A 147 3.80 17.56 -17.66
N LYS A 148 4.69 16.63 -18.02
CA LYS A 148 5.77 16.86 -18.99
C LYS A 148 5.23 17.39 -20.33
N ALA A 149 4.19 16.74 -20.85
CA ALA A 149 3.56 17.13 -22.12
C ALA A 149 2.85 18.49 -22.03
N ASN A 150 2.11 18.75 -20.94
CA ASN A 150 1.39 20.01 -20.76
C ASN A 150 2.35 21.20 -20.64
N VAL A 151 3.40 21.08 -19.83
CA VAL A 151 4.40 22.14 -19.61
C VAL A 151 5.12 22.50 -20.92
N MET A 152 5.48 21.50 -21.73
CA MET A 152 6.07 21.74 -23.05
C MET A 152 5.12 22.48 -23.99
N ARG A 153 3.82 22.13 -23.98
CA ARG A 153 2.79 22.77 -24.80
C ARG A 153 2.56 24.22 -24.39
N GLU A 154 2.43 24.47 -23.09
CA GLU A 154 2.22 25.81 -22.52
C GLU A 154 3.40 26.74 -22.85
N PHE A 155 4.63 26.26 -22.70
CA PHE A 155 5.83 27.02 -23.03
C PHE A 155 5.87 27.42 -24.51
N ARG A 156 5.69 26.46 -25.43
CA ARG A 156 5.69 26.71 -26.87
C ARG A 156 4.60 27.72 -27.27
N ALA A 157 3.38 27.52 -26.79
CA ALA A 157 2.26 28.42 -27.09
C ALA A 157 2.53 29.85 -26.59
N GLY A 158 3.10 30.01 -25.39
CA GLY A 158 3.45 31.31 -24.84
C GLY A 158 4.56 32.01 -25.64
N CYS A 159 5.64 31.30 -25.97
CA CYS A 159 6.73 31.85 -26.79
C CYS A 159 6.26 32.23 -28.20
N ASP A 160 5.44 31.40 -28.85
CA ASP A 160 4.88 31.68 -30.18
C ASP A 160 4.02 32.95 -30.18
N LEU A 161 3.25 33.20 -29.11
CA LEU A 161 2.47 34.42 -28.97
C LEU A 161 3.37 35.65 -28.79
N LEU A 162 4.38 35.56 -27.92
CA LEU A 162 5.32 36.67 -27.67
C LEU A 162 6.17 37.00 -28.91
N ASP A 163 6.58 35.99 -29.68
CA ASP A 163 7.34 36.17 -30.92
C ASP A 163 6.50 36.84 -32.00
N ARG A 164 5.24 36.42 -32.17
CA ARG A 164 4.27 37.07 -33.10
C ARG A 164 3.97 38.52 -32.73
N ASP A 165 4.02 38.84 -31.45
CA ASP A 165 3.80 40.19 -30.94
C ASP A 165 5.08 41.06 -30.98
N ASP A 166 6.20 40.54 -31.49
CA ASP A 166 7.53 41.19 -31.51
C ASP A 166 7.96 41.67 -30.11
N TRP A 167 7.60 40.91 -29.07
CA TRP A 167 7.87 41.28 -27.68
C TRP A 167 9.33 41.02 -27.30
N GLU A 168 10.08 42.10 -27.07
CA GLU A 168 11.46 42.09 -26.56
C GLU A 168 12.35 40.96 -27.14
N PRO A 169 12.63 40.95 -28.46
CA PRO A 169 13.14 39.75 -29.14
C PRO A 169 14.47 39.20 -28.59
N GLN A 170 15.33 40.05 -28.01
CA GLN A 170 16.59 39.60 -27.40
C GLN A 170 16.41 38.99 -26.02
N LEU A 171 15.38 39.41 -25.29
CA LEU A 171 15.01 38.83 -24.02
C LEU A 171 14.27 37.51 -24.24
N LEU A 172 13.32 37.46 -25.18
CA LEU A 172 12.56 36.26 -25.52
C LEU A 172 13.47 35.09 -25.94
N LYS A 173 14.56 35.35 -26.68
CA LYS A 173 15.56 34.32 -27.05
C LYS A 173 16.21 33.62 -25.84
N GLN A 174 16.18 34.24 -24.67
CA GLN A 174 16.71 33.66 -23.44
C GLN A 174 15.67 32.85 -22.67
N PHE A 175 14.39 32.90 -23.04
CA PHE A 175 13.36 32.00 -22.51
C PHE A 175 13.60 30.61 -23.11
N THR A 176 13.99 29.67 -22.26
CA THR A 176 14.30 28.29 -22.65
C THR A 176 13.35 27.33 -21.95
N LEU A 177 13.15 26.14 -22.53
CA LEU A 177 12.33 25.11 -21.91
C LEU A 177 12.83 24.73 -20.49
N PRO A 178 14.15 24.58 -20.23
CA PRO A 178 14.66 24.37 -18.87
C PRO A 178 14.28 25.48 -17.89
N LEU A 179 14.31 26.76 -18.29
CA LEU A 179 13.86 27.87 -17.43
C LEU A 179 12.36 27.78 -17.15
N TYR A 180 11.56 27.31 -18.09
CA TYR A 180 10.12 27.11 -17.89
C TYR A 180 9.81 25.91 -17.00
N GLN A 181 10.57 24.81 -17.12
CA GLN A 181 10.50 23.66 -16.22
C GLN A 181 10.93 24.04 -14.80
N TRP A 182 11.99 24.85 -14.66
CA TRP A 182 12.38 25.44 -13.39
C TRP A 182 11.26 26.30 -12.80
N ALA A 183 10.71 27.24 -13.57
CA ALA A 183 9.63 28.10 -13.10
C ALA A 183 8.38 27.28 -12.71
N TYR A 184 8.02 26.25 -13.49
CA TYR A 184 6.96 25.31 -13.11
C TYR A 184 7.26 24.68 -11.74
N SER A 185 8.47 24.16 -11.56
CA SER A 185 8.85 23.44 -10.34
C SER A 185 8.85 24.35 -9.12
N ILE A 186 9.29 25.60 -9.26
CA ILE A 186 9.18 26.62 -8.22
C ILE A 186 7.71 26.88 -7.86
N PHE A 187 6.83 27.13 -8.83
CA PHE A 187 5.42 27.34 -8.53
C PHE A 187 4.76 26.10 -7.93
N SER A 188 5.07 24.91 -8.43
CA SER A 188 4.52 23.65 -7.92
C SER A 188 4.89 23.41 -6.45
N SER A 189 6.14 23.64 -6.10
CA SER A 189 6.67 23.31 -4.76
C SER A 189 6.53 24.43 -3.72
N ARG A 190 6.36 25.70 -4.13
CA ARG A 190 6.47 26.87 -3.24
C ARG A 190 5.31 27.85 -3.29
N SER A 191 4.36 27.68 -4.21
CA SER A 191 3.25 28.62 -4.34
C SER A 191 2.12 28.33 -3.36
N PHE A 192 1.33 29.37 -3.11
CA PHE A 192 0.16 29.35 -2.26
C PHE A 192 -1.09 29.54 -3.11
N ARG A 193 -2.17 28.89 -2.68
CA ARG A 193 -3.49 29.10 -3.27
C ARG A 193 -3.95 30.54 -2.95
N PRO A 194 -4.23 31.39 -3.96
CA PRO A 194 -4.48 32.81 -3.71
C PRO A 194 -5.67 33.07 -2.79
N SER A 195 -6.74 32.30 -2.87
CA SER A 195 -7.90 32.42 -1.96
C SER A 195 -7.59 32.22 -0.47
N LEU A 196 -6.45 31.64 -0.11
CA LEU A 196 -6.03 31.45 1.28
C LEU A 196 -5.18 32.60 1.82
N VAL A 197 -4.66 33.47 0.95
CA VAL A 197 -3.63 34.47 1.31
C VAL A 197 -3.91 35.86 0.76
N LEU A 198 -4.84 36.00 -0.17
CA LEU A 198 -5.29 37.26 -0.78
C LEU A 198 -6.76 37.56 -0.45
N GLY A 199 -7.23 38.74 -0.84
CA GLY A 199 -8.55 39.23 -0.47
C GLY A 199 -9.56 39.48 -1.58
N PRO A 200 -10.80 39.78 -1.20
CA PRO A 200 -11.84 40.22 -2.14
C PRO A 200 -11.42 41.45 -2.95
N GLU A 201 -10.59 42.34 -2.40
CA GLU A 201 -10.07 43.49 -3.12
C GLU A 201 -9.11 43.09 -4.26
N ASP A 202 -8.39 41.97 -4.11
CA ASP A 202 -7.52 41.45 -5.18
C ASP A 202 -8.36 40.84 -6.29
N GLN A 203 -9.45 40.14 -5.96
CA GLN A 203 -10.41 39.64 -6.96
C GLN A 203 -11.03 40.78 -7.79
N GLN A 204 -11.27 41.95 -7.19
CA GLN A 204 -11.80 43.13 -7.89
C GLN A 204 -10.80 43.75 -8.88
N ARG A 205 -9.51 43.49 -8.72
CA ARG A 205 -8.45 43.97 -9.62
C ARG A 205 -8.23 43.07 -10.82
N LEU A 206 -8.73 41.83 -10.78
CA LEU A 206 -8.57 40.85 -11.85
C LEU A 206 -9.44 41.20 -13.07
N PRO A 207 -8.97 40.92 -14.30
CA PRO A 207 -9.80 41.06 -15.49
C PRO A 207 -11.08 40.21 -15.42
N GLU A 208 -12.09 40.63 -16.18
CA GLU A 208 -13.35 39.88 -16.28
C GLU A 208 -13.09 38.43 -16.73
N GLY A 209 -13.68 37.47 -16.01
CA GLY A 209 -13.52 36.04 -16.27
C GLY A 209 -12.34 35.37 -15.56
N VAL A 210 -11.41 36.12 -14.96
CA VAL A 210 -10.28 35.57 -14.19
C VAL A 210 -10.64 35.47 -12.70
N LYS A 211 -10.54 34.27 -12.14
CA LYS A 211 -10.75 33.99 -10.72
C LYS A 211 -9.42 33.97 -9.97
N LEU A 212 -9.45 34.26 -8.67
CA LEU A 212 -8.27 34.23 -7.80
C LEU A 212 -7.50 32.91 -7.88
N ASP A 213 -8.20 31.78 -7.95
CA ASP A 213 -7.55 30.46 -7.99
C ASP A 213 -7.19 29.97 -9.40
N ASP A 214 -7.31 30.81 -10.43
CA ASP A 214 -6.82 30.49 -11.79
C ASP A 214 -5.28 30.63 -11.91
N PHE A 215 -4.62 31.11 -10.85
CA PHE A 215 -3.17 31.21 -10.74
C PHE A 215 -2.71 30.86 -9.31
N SER A 216 -1.41 30.92 -9.09
CA SER A 216 -0.81 30.71 -7.77
C SER A 216 0.13 31.87 -7.44
N VAL A 217 0.38 32.09 -6.16
CA VAL A 217 1.22 33.21 -5.69
C VAL A 217 2.45 32.69 -4.98
N LEU A 218 3.61 33.23 -5.35
CA LEU A 218 4.83 33.03 -4.58
C LEU A 218 4.89 34.07 -3.47
N MET A 219 5.25 33.63 -2.26
CA MET A 219 5.23 34.44 -1.05
C MET A 219 6.63 34.43 -0.43
N PRO A 220 7.51 35.37 -0.83
CA PRO A 220 8.88 35.41 -0.36
C PRO A 220 8.99 35.39 1.16
N LEU A 221 9.95 34.65 1.69
CA LEU A 221 10.15 34.41 3.14
C LEU A 221 9.09 33.52 3.77
N PHE A 222 7.82 33.60 3.37
CA PHE A 222 6.74 32.74 3.86
C PHE A 222 6.90 31.28 3.40
N ASP A 223 7.39 31.07 2.18
CA ASP A 223 7.67 29.77 1.55
C ASP A 223 8.90 29.03 2.11
N VAL A 224 9.55 29.58 3.14
CA VAL A 224 10.68 28.96 3.87
C VAL A 224 10.21 27.84 4.82
N GLY A 225 8.94 27.84 5.25
CA GLY A 225 8.44 26.81 6.14
C GLY A 225 8.32 25.46 5.42
N ASN A 226 9.05 24.44 5.90
CA ASN A 226 9.00 23.08 5.37
C ASN A 226 7.76 22.31 5.83
N HIS A 227 7.46 21.18 5.20
CA HIS A 227 6.24 20.43 5.46
C HIS A 227 6.34 19.49 6.67
N ASP A 228 5.36 19.58 7.56
CA ASP A 228 4.97 18.51 8.47
C ASP A 228 3.43 18.41 8.47
N MET A 229 2.92 17.27 8.03
CA MET A 229 1.48 17.02 7.93
C MET A 229 0.80 16.91 9.30
N THR A 230 1.55 16.60 10.36
CA THR A 230 1.04 16.49 11.74
C THR A 230 0.95 17.86 12.43
N THR A 231 1.66 18.86 11.92
CA THR A 231 1.70 20.19 12.51
C THR A 231 0.45 20.99 12.15
N GLN A 232 -0.24 21.51 13.18
CA GLN A 232 -1.35 22.43 13.00
C GLN A 232 -0.82 23.83 12.69
N VAL A 233 -1.27 24.41 11.57
CA VAL A 233 -0.91 25.77 11.16
C VAL A 233 -2.15 26.61 10.91
N ARG A 234 -2.00 27.93 11.01
CA ARG A 234 -2.99 28.91 10.57
C ARG A 234 -2.31 29.93 9.68
N TRP A 235 -2.89 30.16 8.52
CA TRP A 235 -2.56 31.30 7.69
C TRP A 235 -3.64 32.34 7.94
N GLU A 236 -3.27 33.42 8.62
CA GLU A 236 -4.19 34.46 9.04
C GLU A 236 -3.90 35.72 8.25
N ARG A 237 -4.94 36.28 7.62
CA ARG A 237 -4.85 37.56 6.95
C ARG A 237 -5.41 38.65 7.84
N ASP A 238 -4.65 39.72 8.03
CA ASP A 238 -5.11 40.90 8.74
C ASP A 238 -5.96 41.78 7.81
N GLU A 239 -7.20 42.07 8.19
CA GLU A 239 -8.15 42.80 7.33
C GLU A 239 -7.74 44.26 7.05
N LYS A 240 -6.87 44.86 7.88
CA LYS A 240 -6.50 46.28 7.77
C LYS A 240 -5.25 46.49 6.94
N SER A 241 -4.23 45.67 7.17
CA SER A 241 -2.95 45.70 6.47
C SER A 241 -2.94 44.84 5.22
N SER A 242 -3.87 43.87 5.12
CA SER A 242 -3.86 42.77 4.15
C SER A 242 -2.64 41.85 4.28
N ASP A 243 -1.85 41.96 5.35
CA ASP A 243 -0.71 41.09 5.62
C ASP A 243 -1.17 39.66 5.89
N CYS A 244 -0.38 38.69 5.44
CA CYS A 244 -0.61 37.28 5.70
C CYS A 244 0.45 36.74 6.67
N SER A 245 0.00 36.15 7.77
CA SER A 245 0.79 35.61 8.88
C SER A 245 0.72 34.09 8.96
N LEU A 246 1.87 33.44 9.13
CA LEU A 246 1.97 32.02 9.50
C LEU A 246 2.04 31.89 11.02
N LYS A 247 1.09 31.16 11.59
CA LYS A 247 1.07 30.77 13.02
C LYS A 247 1.09 29.26 13.15
N VAL A 248 1.86 28.75 14.10
CA VAL A 248 2.07 27.30 14.27
C VAL A 248 1.60 26.87 15.65
N GLY A 249 0.76 25.84 15.75
CA GLY A 249 0.11 25.41 16.98
C GLY A 249 1.02 24.65 17.97
N LYS A 250 2.27 24.37 17.60
CA LYS A 250 3.27 23.71 18.44
C LYS A 250 4.27 24.73 19.01
N ALA A 251 4.66 24.54 20.26
CA ALA A 251 5.78 25.25 20.87
C ALA A 251 7.10 24.59 20.47
N TYR A 252 8.12 25.40 20.16
CA TYR A 252 9.44 24.92 19.75
C TYR A 252 10.52 25.37 20.72
N GLN A 253 11.52 24.52 20.93
CA GLN A 253 12.72 24.80 21.70
C GLN A 253 13.87 25.29 20.80
N PRO A 254 14.86 26.00 21.37
CA PRO A 254 16.03 26.45 20.61
C PRO A 254 16.70 25.29 19.86
N GLY A 255 16.96 25.49 18.56
CA GLY A 255 17.56 24.51 17.66
C GLY A 255 16.55 23.65 16.90
N GLU A 256 15.27 23.66 17.27
CA GLU A 256 14.24 22.92 16.53
C GLU A 256 13.81 23.65 15.26
N GLN A 257 13.55 22.87 14.21
CA GLN A 257 12.94 23.37 12.98
C GLN A 257 11.44 23.60 13.18
N ILE A 258 10.94 24.72 12.69
CA ILE A 258 9.53 25.11 12.73
C ILE A 258 8.91 24.79 11.38
N PHE A 259 7.93 23.89 11.37
CA PHE A 259 7.29 23.42 10.16
C PHE A 259 6.01 24.20 9.83
N ASN A 260 5.74 24.32 8.53
CA ASN A 260 4.45 24.63 7.95
C ASN A 260 3.70 23.32 7.59
N ASN A 261 2.46 23.41 7.14
CA ASN A 261 1.69 22.28 6.62
C ASN A 261 1.17 22.61 5.22
N TYR A 262 1.57 21.81 4.22
CA TYR A 262 1.25 22.04 2.80
C TYR A 262 -0.13 21.47 2.40
N SER A 263 -0.96 21.14 3.38
CA SER A 263 -2.20 20.34 3.26
C SER A 263 -1.98 18.83 3.33
N MET A 264 -3.08 18.11 3.40
CA MET A 264 -3.16 16.65 3.44
C MET A 264 -2.90 16.06 2.04
N LYS A 265 -1.62 15.93 1.70
CA LYS A 265 -1.13 15.40 0.41
C LYS A 265 -0.48 14.03 0.57
N THR A 266 -0.80 13.09 -0.31
CA THR A 266 -0.20 11.74 -0.31
C THR A 266 1.27 11.80 -0.76
N ASN A 267 2.05 10.75 -0.49
CA ASN A 267 3.43 10.69 -0.99
C ASN A 267 3.50 10.73 -2.53
N ALA A 268 2.46 10.27 -3.24
CA ALA A 268 2.32 10.45 -4.69
C ALA A 268 2.26 11.94 -5.08
N GLU A 269 1.41 12.71 -4.40
CA GLU A 269 1.23 14.15 -4.62
C GLU A 269 2.46 14.97 -4.21
N LEU A 270 3.10 14.60 -3.08
CA LEU A 270 4.33 15.23 -2.60
C LEU A 270 5.50 14.94 -3.54
N LEU A 271 5.65 13.71 -4.02
CA LEU A 271 6.72 13.35 -4.94
C LEU A 271 6.57 14.09 -6.28
N LEU A 272 5.37 14.06 -6.87
CA LEU A 272 5.10 14.74 -8.14
C LEU A 272 5.20 16.27 -8.05
N GLY A 273 4.72 16.87 -6.96
CA GLY A 273 4.59 18.32 -6.82
C GLY A 273 5.76 19.02 -6.12
N TYR A 274 6.47 18.31 -5.25
CA TYR A 274 7.48 18.85 -4.34
C TYR A 274 8.81 18.08 -4.34
N GLY A 275 8.87 16.88 -4.93
CA GLY A 275 10.12 16.12 -5.09
C GLY A 275 10.62 15.45 -3.82
N PHE A 276 9.73 15.10 -2.89
CA PHE A 276 10.05 14.33 -1.68
C PHE A 276 8.87 13.45 -1.24
N MET A 277 9.15 12.51 -0.31
CA MET A 277 8.15 11.68 0.35
C MET A 277 8.33 11.77 1.87
N LEU A 278 7.23 11.65 2.61
CA LEU A 278 7.27 11.53 4.07
C LEU A 278 7.61 10.08 4.47
N PRO A 279 8.47 9.87 5.47
CA PRO A 279 8.75 8.54 6.00
C PRO A 279 7.59 7.99 6.83
N GLU A 280 7.54 6.66 6.96
CA GLU A 280 6.65 5.98 7.91
C GLU A 280 7.18 6.16 9.33
N THR A 281 6.30 6.51 10.27
CA THR A 281 6.57 6.66 11.71
C THR A 281 5.45 6.00 12.52
N GLU A 282 5.55 5.94 13.85
CA GLU A 282 4.46 5.43 14.67
C GLU A 282 3.23 6.34 14.58
N GLU A 283 3.44 7.65 14.58
CA GLU A 283 2.39 8.68 14.61
C GLU A 283 1.84 9.04 13.22
N LEU A 284 2.59 8.80 12.15
CA LEU A 284 2.20 9.11 10.78
C LEU A 284 2.70 8.08 9.77
N HIS A 285 1.83 7.64 8.86
CA HIS A 285 2.24 7.07 7.57
C HIS A 285 1.56 7.84 6.44
N ASN A 286 2.15 7.84 5.25
CA ASN A 286 1.62 8.56 4.08
C ASN A 286 1.75 7.76 2.77
N ASP A 287 1.81 6.43 2.89
CA ASP A 287 1.99 5.51 1.78
C ASP A 287 0.61 4.97 1.35
N TYR A 288 0.19 5.40 0.16
CA TYR A 288 -1.11 5.11 -0.43
C TYR A 288 -0.98 4.76 -1.91
N VAL A 289 -1.77 3.78 -2.38
CA VAL A 289 -1.96 3.53 -3.82
C VAL A 289 -3.29 4.14 -4.24
N HIS A 290 -3.25 5.02 -5.24
CA HIS A 290 -4.44 5.69 -5.76
C HIS A 290 -5.15 4.78 -6.77
N VAL A 291 -6.45 4.58 -6.59
CA VAL A 291 -7.31 3.80 -7.51
C VAL A 291 -8.38 4.71 -8.07
N ARG A 292 -8.54 4.72 -9.39
CA ARG A 292 -9.52 5.58 -10.07
C ARG A 292 -10.84 4.87 -10.27
N LYS A 293 -11.95 5.56 -9.99
CA LYS A 293 -13.29 5.14 -10.39
C LYS A 293 -13.42 5.21 -11.91
N ARG A 294 -13.81 4.10 -12.56
CA ARG A 294 -14.18 4.12 -13.99
C ARG A 294 -15.51 4.84 -14.14
N GLN A 295 -15.50 6.08 -14.64
CA GLN A 295 -16.73 6.80 -15.00
C GLN A 295 -17.09 6.60 -16.48
N PRO A 296 -18.38 6.52 -16.84
CA PRO A 296 -18.81 6.66 -18.21
C PRO A 296 -18.56 8.11 -18.66
N ALA A 297 -17.77 8.25 -19.73
CA ALA A 297 -17.23 9.51 -20.26
C ALA A 297 -18.14 10.75 -20.10
N GLN A 298 -17.73 11.69 -19.22
CA GLN A 298 -18.07 13.13 -19.30
C GLN A 298 -17.29 13.92 -18.23
N GLY A 299 -16.15 14.51 -18.61
CA GLY A 299 -15.65 15.84 -18.18
C GLY A 299 -15.46 16.23 -16.71
N GLU A 300 -15.93 15.49 -15.71
CA GLU A 300 -15.73 15.79 -14.29
C GLU A 300 -14.48 15.08 -13.73
N ALA A 301 -13.90 15.64 -12.68
CA ALA A 301 -12.72 15.09 -12.02
C ALA A 301 -13.00 13.64 -11.62
N THR A 302 -12.08 12.73 -12.00
CA THR A 302 -12.18 11.32 -11.62
C THR A 302 -12.05 11.23 -10.10
N GLU A 303 -13.07 10.71 -9.42
CA GLU A 303 -12.96 10.36 -8.00
C GLU A 303 -11.84 9.32 -7.85
N GLU A 304 -10.81 9.69 -7.08
CA GLU A 304 -9.70 8.81 -6.73
C GLU A 304 -9.92 8.30 -5.29
N TYR A 305 -9.77 6.99 -5.11
CA TYR A 305 -9.79 6.33 -3.82
C TYR A 305 -8.39 5.91 -3.40
N TYR A 306 -8.23 5.62 -2.11
CA TYR A 306 -6.95 5.20 -1.55
C TYR A 306 -6.99 3.76 -1.04
N ILE A 307 -5.97 2.99 -1.40
CA ILE A 307 -5.53 1.80 -0.67
C ILE A 307 -4.38 2.22 0.24
N SER A 308 -4.42 1.82 1.50
CA SER A 308 -3.59 2.37 2.58
C SER A 308 -2.70 1.30 3.20
N LEU A 309 -1.44 1.66 3.48
CA LEU A 309 -0.49 0.76 4.14
C LEU A 309 -1.02 0.20 5.46
N ARG A 310 -1.49 1.09 6.35
CA ARG A 310 -2.12 0.71 7.61
C ARG A 310 -3.64 0.79 7.47
N PRO A 311 -4.42 0.14 8.37
CA PRO A 311 -5.87 0.27 8.34
C PRO A 311 -6.31 1.74 8.32
N ILE A 312 -7.32 2.07 7.54
CA ILE A 312 -7.78 3.45 7.35
C ILE A 312 -8.15 4.10 8.69
N ARG A 313 -8.71 3.32 9.60
CA ARG A 313 -9.11 3.79 10.94
C ARG A 313 -7.95 3.98 11.92
N TYR A 314 -6.75 3.51 11.58
CA TYR A 314 -5.60 3.61 12.45
C TYR A 314 -5.18 5.08 12.66
N ALA A 315 -4.70 5.42 13.86
CA ALA A 315 -4.46 6.82 14.25
C ALA A 315 -3.49 7.54 13.30
N SER A 316 -2.45 6.82 12.84
CA SER A 316 -1.43 7.36 11.94
C SER A 316 -1.87 7.49 10.48
N SER A 317 -3.06 7.00 10.10
CA SER A 317 -3.65 7.15 8.76
C SER A 317 -4.31 8.53 8.58
N LEU A 318 -3.63 9.58 9.04
CA LEU A 318 -4.19 10.94 9.20
C LEU A 318 -4.87 11.46 7.94
N LEU A 319 -4.20 11.34 6.78
CA LEU A 319 -4.72 11.82 5.51
C LEU A 319 -5.99 11.08 5.11
N ALA A 320 -5.94 9.75 5.06
CA ALA A 320 -7.09 8.94 4.66
C ALA A 320 -8.30 9.25 5.54
N ARG A 321 -8.13 9.27 6.87
CA ARG A 321 -9.21 9.59 7.82
C ARG A 321 -9.80 10.99 7.59
N SER A 322 -8.95 11.97 7.28
CA SER A 322 -9.41 13.35 7.02
C SER A 322 -10.21 13.50 5.72
N LYS A 323 -10.02 12.58 4.76
CA LYS A 323 -10.67 12.60 3.44
C LYS A 323 -11.87 11.64 3.33
N GLN A 324 -12.24 10.93 4.39
CA GLN A 324 -13.38 10.00 4.38
C GLN A 324 -14.73 10.70 4.55
N ALA A 325 -15.70 10.38 3.69
CA ALA A 325 -17.09 10.74 3.90
C ALA A 325 -17.83 9.66 4.71
N VAL A 326 -17.55 8.38 4.45
CA VAL A 326 -18.04 7.24 5.23
C VAL A 326 -17.30 7.14 6.57
N GLN A 327 -17.92 7.67 7.62
CA GLN A 327 -17.46 7.57 9.00
C GLN A 327 -18.08 6.31 9.64
N LEU A 328 -17.33 5.56 10.45
CA LEU A 328 -17.84 4.39 11.18
C LEU A 328 -17.72 4.64 12.68
N ASP A 329 -18.57 4.01 13.48
CA ASP A 329 -18.50 4.12 14.94
C ASP A 329 -17.21 3.51 15.47
N ASP A 330 -16.59 4.10 16.50
CA ASP A 330 -15.33 3.63 17.10
C ASP A 330 -15.37 2.17 17.57
N SER A 331 -16.56 1.65 17.91
CA SER A 331 -16.78 0.27 18.31
C SER A 331 -16.91 -0.73 17.15
N THR A 332 -17.05 -0.25 15.91
CA THR A 332 -17.26 -1.12 14.75
C THR A 332 -15.96 -1.83 14.35
N SER A 333 -15.92 -3.15 14.51
CA SER A 333 -14.88 -4.00 13.94
C SER A 333 -15.02 -4.00 12.42
N VAL A 334 -13.96 -3.73 11.67
CA VAL A 334 -13.96 -3.74 10.20
C VAL A 334 -13.36 -5.06 9.71
N LEU A 335 -14.00 -5.69 8.72
CA LEU A 335 -13.47 -6.90 8.09
C LEU A 335 -12.10 -6.64 7.46
N GLY A 336 -11.21 -7.63 7.52
CA GLY A 336 -9.84 -7.53 6.99
C GLY A 336 -9.81 -7.13 5.51
N ALA A 337 -10.76 -7.65 4.72
CA ALA A 337 -10.93 -7.27 3.31
C ALA A 337 -11.21 -5.78 3.06
N PHE A 338 -11.67 -5.03 4.06
CA PHE A 338 -12.08 -3.63 3.92
C PHE A 338 -11.20 -2.66 4.71
N GLN A 339 -10.41 -3.13 5.68
CA GLN A 339 -9.75 -2.26 6.63
C GLN A 339 -8.66 -1.37 6.01
N HIS A 340 -8.00 -1.81 4.93
CA HIS A 340 -6.95 -1.07 4.23
C HIS A 340 -7.47 -0.23 3.06
N VAL A 341 -8.75 -0.33 2.72
CA VAL A 341 -9.35 0.36 1.57
C VAL A 341 -10.23 1.48 2.08
N GLN A 342 -10.11 2.65 1.47
CA GLN A 342 -10.95 3.79 1.82
C GLN A 342 -12.43 3.38 1.81
N HIS A 343 -13.11 3.56 2.95
CA HIS A 343 -14.48 3.06 3.13
C HIS A 343 -15.47 3.60 2.08
N ASP A 344 -15.24 4.81 1.56
CA ASP A 344 -16.05 5.38 0.47
C ASP A 344 -16.04 4.48 -0.77
N MET A 345 -14.86 3.94 -1.13
CA MET A 345 -14.72 3.01 -2.26
C MET A 345 -15.50 1.71 -2.00
N VAL A 346 -15.34 1.14 -0.81
CA VAL A 346 -15.98 -0.11 -0.44
C VAL A 346 -17.51 0.05 -0.48
N TRP A 347 -18.02 1.14 0.10
CA TRP A 347 -19.45 1.43 0.12
C TRP A 347 -20.00 1.71 -1.27
N ASP A 348 -19.26 2.43 -2.12
CA ASP A 348 -19.66 2.70 -3.51
C ASP A 348 -19.72 1.43 -4.36
N ILE A 349 -18.76 0.50 -4.20
CA ILE A 349 -18.79 -0.80 -4.88
C ILE A 349 -20.02 -1.59 -4.43
N PHE A 350 -20.25 -1.71 -3.13
CA PHE A 350 -21.43 -2.41 -2.60
C PHE A 350 -22.73 -1.79 -3.14
N CYS A 351 -22.86 -0.46 -3.10
CA CYS A 351 -24.01 0.25 -3.63
C CYS A 351 -24.19 0.03 -5.14
N THR A 352 -23.10 -0.14 -5.88
CA THR A 352 -23.17 -0.43 -7.33
C THR A 352 -23.70 -1.85 -7.59
N LEU A 353 -23.34 -2.82 -6.75
CA LEU A 353 -23.79 -4.21 -6.89
C LEU A 353 -25.23 -4.43 -6.37
N ALA A 354 -25.58 -3.79 -5.25
CA ALA A 354 -26.86 -4.01 -4.57
C ALA A 354 -27.94 -3.01 -5.02
N PRO A 355 -29.10 -3.47 -5.51
CA PRO A 355 -30.21 -2.59 -5.89
C PRO A 355 -30.68 -1.70 -4.72
N PRO A 356 -30.88 -0.38 -4.93
CA PRO A 356 -31.21 0.56 -3.85
C PRO A 356 -32.39 0.12 -2.97
N GLU A 357 -33.42 -0.46 -3.58
CA GLU A 357 -34.66 -0.88 -2.90
C GLU A 357 -34.48 -2.11 -2.00
N GLN A 358 -33.40 -2.88 -2.19
CA GLN A 358 -33.15 -4.14 -1.47
C GLN A 358 -31.99 -4.06 -0.46
N ARG A 359 -31.21 -2.97 -0.45
CA ARG A 359 -30.06 -2.80 0.46
C ARG A 359 -30.43 -2.95 1.94
N ALA A 360 -31.58 -2.40 2.34
CA ALA A 360 -32.08 -2.52 3.72
C ALA A 360 -32.43 -3.97 4.10
N GLN A 361 -32.81 -4.81 3.12
CA GLN A 361 -33.09 -6.23 3.33
C GLN A 361 -31.80 -7.06 3.40
N PHE A 362 -30.74 -6.61 2.73
CA PHE A 362 -29.42 -7.26 2.73
C PHE A 362 -28.61 -7.00 4.00
N ILE A 363 -28.83 -5.87 4.67
CA ILE A 363 -28.10 -5.50 5.89
C ILE A 363 -29.07 -5.38 7.07
N CYS A 364 -29.80 -4.26 7.13
CA CYS A 364 -30.89 -4.02 8.08
C CYS A 364 -31.73 -2.81 7.68
N GLU A 365 -32.96 -2.75 8.18
CA GLU A 365 -33.71 -1.49 8.27
C GLU A 365 -33.03 -0.56 9.28
N GLY A 366 -32.88 0.72 8.94
CA GLY A 366 -32.16 1.69 9.77
C GLY A 366 -31.57 2.84 8.95
N SER A 367 -30.85 3.72 9.62
CA SER A 367 -30.08 4.80 8.98
C SER A 367 -28.95 4.24 8.12
N GLU A 368 -28.48 5.01 7.13
CA GLU A 368 -27.35 4.61 6.29
C GLU A 368 -26.08 4.33 7.12
N GLN A 369 -25.86 5.12 8.17
CA GLN A 369 -24.77 4.93 9.13
C GLN A 369 -24.83 3.55 9.83
N GLU A 370 -26.02 3.12 10.28
CA GLU A 370 -26.20 1.80 10.89
C GLU A 370 -25.96 0.68 9.88
N GLN A 371 -26.41 0.87 8.63
CA GLN A 371 -26.19 -0.09 7.55
C GLN A 371 -24.69 -0.20 7.23
N GLN A 372 -23.97 0.91 7.10
CA GLN A 372 -22.52 0.93 6.90
C GLN A 372 -21.82 0.17 8.04
N ASN A 373 -22.06 0.53 9.30
CA ASN A 373 -21.44 -0.15 10.45
C ASN A 373 -21.64 -1.67 10.43
N LYS A 374 -22.86 -2.15 10.12
CA LYS A 374 -23.14 -3.59 10.02
C LYS A 374 -22.48 -4.24 8.82
N PHE A 375 -22.50 -3.59 7.65
CA PHE A 375 -21.84 -4.09 6.45
C PHE A 375 -20.33 -4.26 6.66
N PHE A 376 -19.66 -3.21 7.15
CA PHE A 376 -18.21 -3.24 7.38
C PHE A 376 -17.79 -4.24 8.47
N SER A 377 -18.68 -4.60 9.40
CA SER A 377 -18.45 -5.64 10.41
C SER A 377 -18.88 -7.05 9.98
N GLY A 378 -19.38 -7.21 8.76
CA GLY A 378 -19.85 -8.49 8.23
C GLY A 378 -21.21 -8.97 8.77
N GLN A 379 -21.94 -8.10 9.48
CA GLN A 379 -23.28 -8.37 10.00
C GLN A 379 -24.35 -8.15 8.92
N VAL A 380 -24.33 -8.99 7.88
CA VAL A 380 -25.27 -8.96 6.75
C VAL A 380 -26.17 -10.19 6.74
N SER A 381 -27.34 -10.08 6.09
CA SER A 381 -28.25 -11.20 5.88
C SER A 381 -27.64 -12.24 4.93
N GLU A 382 -28.22 -13.43 4.83
CA GLU A 382 -27.71 -14.50 3.97
C GLU A 382 -27.59 -14.07 2.49
N ASP A 383 -28.63 -13.42 1.95
CA ASP A 383 -28.60 -12.85 0.60
C ASP A 383 -27.59 -11.70 0.48
N GLY A 384 -27.43 -10.90 1.55
CA GLY A 384 -26.45 -9.82 1.61
C GLY A 384 -24.99 -10.28 1.61
N ARG A 385 -24.70 -11.50 2.08
CA ARG A 385 -23.33 -12.06 2.09
C ARG A 385 -22.75 -12.17 0.70
N MET A 386 -23.56 -12.55 -0.29
CA MET A 386 -23.10 -12.66 -1.68
C MET A 386 -22.57 -11.32 -2.18
N PHE A 387 -23.31 -10.22 -1.97
CA PHE A 387 -22.89 -8.87 -2.38
C PHE A 387 -21.66 -8.38 -1.61
N MET A 388 -21.57 -8.71 -0.32
CA MET A 388 -20.38 -8.40 0.49
C MET A 388 -19.14 -9.14 -0.02
N GLN A 389 -19.26 -10.44 -0.32
CA GLN A 389 -18.17 -11.26 -0.88
C GLN A 389 -17.78 -10.79 -2.28
N GLN A 390 -18.74 -10.44 -3.13
CA GLN A 390 -18.46 -9.82 -4.43
C GLN A 390 -17.74 -8.48 -4.29
N THR A 391 -18.13 -7.65 -3.31
CA THR A 391 -17.43 -6.40 -3.01
C THR A 391 -15.98 -6.66 -2.63
N ALA A 392 -15.73 -7.59 -1.71
CA ALA A 392 -14.39 -8.00 -1.32
C ALA A 392 -13.58 -8.56 -2.50
N ALA A 393 -14.18 -9.42 -3.33
CA ALA A 393 -13.53 -10.00 -4.50
C ALA A 393 -13.16 -8.96 -5.57
N ILE A 394 -14.01 -7.96 -5.82
CA ILE A 394 -13.70 -6.85 -6.73
C ILE A 394 -12.51 -6.05 -6.22
N ILE A 395 -12.46 -5.77 -4.91
CA ILE A 395 -11.35 -5.07 -4.29
C ILE A 395 -10.07 -5.93 -4.38
N GLN A 396 -10.13 -7.20 -3.99
CA GLN A 396 -9.00 -8.13 -4.06
C GLN A 396 -8.46 -8.23 -5.49
N HIS A 397 -9.32 -8.45 -6.48
CA HIS A 397 -8.95 -8.47 -7.89
C HIS A 397 -8.30 -7.17 -8.33
N LYS A 398 -8.81 -6.01 -7.87
CA LYS A 398 -8.22 -4.72 -8.19
C LYS A 398 -6.83 -4.55 -7.56
N VAL A 399 -6.66 -4.95 -6.30
CA VAL A 399 -5.35 -4.92 -5.60
C VAL A 399 -4.34 -5.81 -6.32
N MET A 400 -4.75 -7.04 -6.69
CA MET A 400 -3.91 -7.96 -7.46
C MET A 400 -3.51 -7.38 -8.82
N GLN A 401 -4.45 -6.79 -9.57
CA GLN A 401 -4.16 -6.16 -10.86
C GLN A 401 -3.13 -5.02 -10.73
N GLU A 402 -3.24 -4.19 -9.69
CA GLU A 402 -2.27 -3.11 -9.47
C GLU A 402 -0.89 -3.67 -9.07
N LEU A 403 -0.85 -4.79 -8.35
CA LEU A 403 0.39 -5.46 -7.95
C LEU A 403 1.06 -6.16 -9.15
N GLU A 404 0.29 -6.89 -9.96
CA GLU A 404 0.76 -7.51 -11.20
C GLU A 404 1.37 -6.47 -12.13
N ARG A 405 0.66 -5.36 -12.37
CA ARG A 405 1.19 -4.25 -13.18
C ARG A 405 2.53 -3.71 -12.63
N LEU A 406 2.69 -3.70 -11.31
CA LEU A 406 3.92 -3.26 -10.64
C LEU A 406 5.05 -4.31 -10.72
N LEU A 407 4.74 -5.60 -10.86
CA LEU A 407 5.73 -6.67 -10.92
C LEU A 407 6.17 -7.00 -12.34
N GLU A 408 5.27 -6.88 -13.32
CA GLU A 408 5.56 -7.14 -14.74
C GLU A 408 6.47 -6.10 -15.39
N THR A 409 6.62 -4.93 -14.78
CA THR A 409 7.55 -3.92 -15.30
C THR A 409 8.97 -4.31 -14.91
N ASP A 410 9.79 -4.67 -15.89
CA ASP A 410 11.24 -4.83 -15.72
C ASP A 410 11.85 -3.47 -15.40
N VAL A 411 12.39 -3.34 -14.19
CA VAL A 411 13.07 -2.12 -13.74
C VAL A 411 14.56 -2.42 -13.60
N GLU A 412 15.32 -2.17 -14.66
CA GLU A 412 16.78 -2.27 -14.62
C GLU A 412 17.41 -0.89 -14.38
N VAL A 413 18.22 -0.77 -13.32
CA VAL A 413 19.08 0.40 -13.16
C VAL A 413 20.35 0.17 -13.97
N VAL A 414 20.53 0.96 -15.04
CA VAL A 414 21.69 0.85 -15.91
C VAL A 414 22.92 1.47 -15.24
N GLY A 415 23.81 0.61 -14.73
CA GLY A 415 25.13 1.00 -14.21
C GLY A 415 25.43 0.43 -12.83
N GLY A 416 26.54 -0.32 -12.69
CA GLY A 416 26.95 -0.94 -11.41
C GLY A 416 27.56 0.02 -10.38
N GLY A 417 27.00 1.22 -10.24
CA GLY A 417 27.41 2.26 -9.28
C GLY A 417 26.34 2.58 -8.22
N ASP A 418 26.61 3.56 -7.35
CA ASP A 418 25.64 4.07 -6.37
C ASP A 418 24.44 4.74 -7.06
N LEU A 419 23.22 4.49 -6.56
CA LEU A 419 21.98 5.05 -7.09
C LEU A 419 21.97 6.59 -7.02
N THR A 420 21.46 7.25 -8.06
CA THR A 420 21.17 8.69 -7.98
C THR A 420 20.03 8.94 -6.99
N ARG A 421 19.91 10.19 -6.50
CA ARG A 421 18.79 10.59 -5.62
C ARG A 421 17.43 10.30 -6.26
N ASN A 422 17.29 10.55 -7.57
CA ASN A 422 16.04 10.34 -8.30
C ASN A 422 15.72 8.84 -8.40
N GLN A 423 16.72 8.02 -8.73
CA GLN A 423 16.58 6.57 -8.80
C GLN A 423 16.19 5.99 -7.44
N GLN A 424 16.86 6.40 -6.37
CA GLN A 424 16.51 5.99 -5.01
C GLN A 424 15.07 6.36 -4.67
N LEU A 425 14.65 7.60 -4.93
CA LEU A 425 13.27 8.04 -4.66
C LEU A 425 12.24 7.25 -5.48
N ALA A 426 12.52 6.97 -6.74
CA ALA A 426 11.61 6.21 -7.60
C ALA A 426 11.46 4.75 -7.14
N LEU A 427 12.58 4.09 -6.85
CA LEU A 427 12.60 2.72 -6.36
C LEU A 427 11.97 2.61 -4.96
N ASP A 428 12.24 3.56 -4.07
CA ASP A 428 11.61 3.63 -2.75
C ASP A 428 10.09 3.80 -2.86
N TYR A 429 9.62 4.67 -3.77
CA TYR A 429 8.19 4.86 -4.01
C TYR A 429 7.55 3.57 -4.53
N ARG A 430 8.18 2.92 -5.51
CA ARG A 430 7.75 1.62 -6.06
C ARG A 430 7.63 0.56 -4.97
N ALA A 431 8.65 0.42 -4.14
CA ALA A 431 8.68 -0.54 -3.04
C ALA A 431 7.57 -0.27 -2.01
N ARG A 432 7.26 1.00 -1.73
CA ARG A 432 6.16 1.40 -0.85
C ARG A 432 4.78 1.08 -1.46
N CYS A 433 4.58 1.32 -2.76
CA CYS A 433 3.36 0.89 -3.45
C CYS A 433 3.17 -0.62 -3.35
N LYS A 434 4.23 -1.39 -3.58
CA LYS A 434 4.23 -2.86 -3.44
C LYS A 434 3.82 -3.28 -2.01
N LYS A 435 4.49 -2.73 -1.00
CA LYS A 435 4.19 -2.98 0.43
C LYS A 435 2.71 -2.72 0.77
N VAL A 436 2.14 -1.62 0.28
CA VAL A 436 0.71 -1.29 0.48
C VAL A 436 -0.22 -2.36 -0.08
N LEU A 437 0.04 -2.82 -1.31
CA LEU A 437 -0.79 -3.79 -2.01
C LEU A 437 -0.69 -5.18 -1.36
N GLU A 438 0.53 -5.63 -1.05
CA GLU A 438 0.78 -6.91 -0.36
C GLU A 438 0.12 -6.94 1.03
N THR A 439 0.33 -5.90 1.84
CA THR A 439 -0.29 -5.80 3.18
C THR A 439 -1.82 -5.84 3.08
N THR A 440 -2.38 -5.22 2.04
CA THR A 440 -3.82 -5.23 1.80
C THR A 440 -4.32 -6.65 1.50
N LEU A 441 -3.62 -7.41 0.65
CA LEU A 441 -3.97 -8.80 0.33
C LEU A 441 -3.84 -9.72 1.55
N GLU A 442 -2.77 -9.59 2.33
CA GLU A 442 -2.59 -10.35 3.58
C GLU A 442 -3.74 -10.11 4.57
N ALA A 443 -4.18 -8.87 4.70
CA ALA A 443 -5.36 -8.52 5.50
C ALA A 443 -6.66 -9.16 4.96
N MET A 444 -6.75 -9.41 3.65
CA MET A 444 -7.89 -10.12 3.03
C MET A 444 -7.84 -11.63 3.23
N ASP A 445 -6.72 -12.20 3.67
CA ASP A 445 -6.53 -13.65 3.79
C ASP A 445 -6.51 -14.15 5.25
N MET A 446 -6.99 -13.35 6.21
CA MET A 446 -6.99 -13.74 7.63
C MET A 446 -7.86 -14.99 7.92
N ASP A 447 -7.24 -16.03 8.45
CA ASP A 447 -7.92 -17.23 8.97
C ASP A 447 -8.18 -17.13 10.48
N GLU A 448 -9.40 -17.47 10.90
CA GLU A 448 -9.78 -17.64 12.30
C GLU A 448 -9.77 -19.13 12.66
N PHE A 449 -9.38 -19.49 13.89
CA PHE A 449 -9.54 -20.87 14.34
C PHE A 449 -11.03 -21.24 14.43
N ALA A 450 -11.42 -22.39 13.87
CA ALA A 450 -12.78 -22.89 14.00
C ALA A 450 -13.15 -23.11 15.49
N PRO A 451 -14.42 -23.08 15.90
CA PRO A 451 -14.84 -23.44 17.27
C PRO A 451 -14.42 -24.88 17.65
N LEU A 452 -13.94 -25.12 18.87
CA LEU A 452 -13.44 -26.45 19.27
C LEU A 452 -14.47 -27.58 19.11
N ASP A 453 -15.76 -27.25 19.15
CA ASP A 453 -16.91 -28.15 18.99
C ASP A 453 -17.42 -28.24 17.53
N PHE A 454 -16.72 -27.67 16.55
CA PHE A 454 -17.14 -27.61 15.14
C PHE A 454 -17.58 -28.97 14.57
N ALA A 455 -16.90 -30.07 14.92
CA ALA A 455 -17.29 -31.41 14.48
C ALA A 455 -18.75 -31.79 14.83
N SER A 456 -19.26 -31.29 15.96
CA SER A 456 -20.64 -31.46 16.41
C SER A 456 -21.54 -30.27 16.09
N ASN A 457 -20.95 -29.10 15.88
CA ASN A 457 -21.62 -27.83 15.65
C ASN A 457 -21.08 -27.16 14.39
N PHE A 458 -21.28 -27.82 13.26
CA PHE A 458 -20.82 -27.39 11.94
C PHE A 458 -21.88 -26.56 11.21
N ASP A 459 -22.81 -25.90 11.89
CA ASP A 459 -23.75 -25.02 11.20
C ASP A 459 -23.00 -23.80 10.61
N PRO A 460 -23.24 -23.40 9.35
CA PRO A 460 -24.28 -23.88 8.41
C PRO A 460 -23.78 -24.91 7.37
N TYR A 461 -22.60 -25.50 7.55
CA TYR A 461 -21.90 -26.30 6.55
C TYR A 461 -22.61 -27.62 6.18
N TYR A 462 -22.40 -28.04 4.93
CA TYR A 462 -22.74 -29.34 4.40
C TYR A 462 -21.57 -30.30 4.57
N ARG A 463 -21.84 -31.58 4.77
CA ARG A 463 -20.80 -32.62 4.85
C ARG A 463 -20.62 -33.28 3.50
N LEU A 464 -19.37 -33.43 3.08
CA LEU A 464 -18.96 -34.14 1.87
C LEU A 464 -18.75 -35.62 2.18
N PHE A 465 -19.38 -36.53 1.44
CA PHE A 465 -19.21 -37.98 1.58
C PHE A 465 -18.75 -38.62 0.28
N LEU A 466 -17.93 -39.68 0.40
CA LEU A 466 -17.41 -40.46 -0.72
C LEU A 466 -17.96 -41.88 -0.63
N SER A 467 -19.10 -42.17 -1.26
CA SER A 467 -19.74 -43.49 -1.11
C SER A 467 -18.81 -44.63 -1.55
N PRO A 468 -18.77 -45.76 -0.81
CA PRO A 468 -19.63 -46.13 0.32
C PRO A 468 -19.06 -45.78 1.71
N ASP A 469 -18.15 -44.81 1.81
CA ASP A 469 -17.60 -44.34 3.09
C ASP A 469 -18.64 -43.48 3.83
N PRO A 470 -19.08 -43.87 5.05
CA PRO A 470 -20.04 -43.09 5.83
C PRO A 470 -19.41 -41.91 6.58
N ARG A 471 -18.08 -41.73 6.52
CA ARG A 471 -17.36 -40.67 7.22
C ARG A 471 -17.31 -39.39 6.36
N PRO A 472 -17.43 -38.19 6.95
CA PRO A 472 -17.35 -36.94 6.21
C PRO A 472 -15.90 -36.63 5.81
N HIS A 473 -15.67 -36.29 4.55
CA HIS A 473 -14.35 -35.96 3.98
C HIS A 473 -14.11 -34.46 3.79
N GLY A 474 -15.12 -33.63 4.07
CA GLY A 474 -15.01 -32.18 4.01
C GLY A 474 -16.29 -31.46 4.45
N PHE A 475 -16.18 -30.15 4.66
CA PHE A 475 -17.28 -29.28 5.11
C PHE A 475 -17.46 -28.10 4.16
N ILE A 476 -18.57 -28.07 3.44
CA ILE A 476 -18.84 -27.18 2.31
C ILE A 476 -19.83 -26.10 2.74
N LEU A 477 -19.55 -24.84 2.42
CA LEU A 477 -20.51 -23.76 2.68
C LEU A 477 -21.79 -23.91 1.84
N PRO A 478 -22.98 -23.52 2.34
CA PRO A 478 -24.21 -23.50 1.56
C PRO A 478 -24.08 -22.74 0.23
N ALA A 479 -23.42 -21.58 0.24
CA ALA A 479 -23.18 -20.79 -0.98
C ALA A 479 -22.37 -21.57 -2.02
N THR A 480 -21.34 -22.30 -1.59
CA THR A 480 -20.56 -23.17 -2.48
C THR A 480 -21.41 -24.32 -3.00
N VAL A 481 -22.25 -24.95 -2.16
CA VAL A 481 -23.17 -26.00 -2.63
C VAL A 481 -24.13 -25.48 -3.69
N SER A 482 -24.65 -24.26 -3.52
CA SER A 482 -25.59 -23.64 -4.47
C SER A 482 -24.94 -23.20 -5.79
N LEU A 483 -23.68 -22.75 -5.76
CA LEU A 483 -22.97 -22.25 -6.94
C LEU A 483 -22.22 -23.32 -7.72
N MET A 484 -21.70 -24.34 -7.03
CA MET A 484 -20.83 -25.35 -7.65
C MET A 484 -21.60 -26.12 -8.73
N PRO A 485 -21.04 -26.28 -9.94
CA PRO A 485 -21.69 -26.98 -11.04
C PRO A 485 -21.56 -28.49 -10.86
N TRP A 486 -22.30 -29.03 -9.89
CA TRP A 486 -22.22 -30.44 -9.49
C TRP A 486 -22.56 -31.39 -10.65
N PRO A 487 -21.67 -32.33 -11.01
CA PRO A 487 -22.00 -33.35 -11.99
C PRO A 487 -23.02 -34.33 -11.41
N SER A 488 -23.71 -35.05 -12.30
CA SER A 488 -24.78 -36.01 -11.92
C SER A 488 -24.32 -37.16 -11.00
N THR A 489 -23.00 -37.33 -10.85
CA THR A 489 -22.36 -38.27 -9.93
C THR A 489 -22.39 -37.82 -8.48
N PHE A 490 -22.73 -36.55 -8.17
CA PHE A 490 -23.01 -36.07 -6.83
C PHE A 490 -24.51 -35.97 -6.56
N THR A 491 -24.92 -36.36 -5.36
CA THR A 491 -26.28 -36.18 -4.84
C THR A 491 -26.25 -35.21 -3.67
N ILE A 492 -27.14 -34.22 -3.67
CA ILE A 492 -27.22 -33.20 -2.63
C ILE A 492 -28.53 -33.39 -1.86
N ASP A 493 -28.42 -33.60 -0.54
CA ASP A 493 -29.54 -33.61 0.39
C ASP A 493 -29.50 -32.33 1.22
N HIS A 494 -30.35 -31.37 0.87
CA HIS A 494 -30.46 -30.09 1.58
C HIS A 494 -31.06 -30.22 2.99
N SER A 495 -31.88 -31.24 3.24
CA SER A 495 -32.48 -31.45 4.58
C SER A 495 -31.46 -32.01 5.56
N ALA A 496 -30.62 -32.94 5.11
CA ALA A 496 -29.56 -33.52 5.93
C ALA A 496 -28.24 -32.74 5.85
N ARG A 497 -28.16 -31.75 4.95
CA ARG A 497 -26.96 -30.99 4.57
C ARG A 497 -25.79 -31.89 4.20
N ASN A 498 -26.02 -32.78 3.24
CA ASN A 498 -25.03 -33.72 2.76
C ASN A 498 -24.81 -33.53 1.26
N VAL A 499 -23.55 -33.50 0.84
CA VAL A 499 -23.13 -33.66 -0.57
C VAL A 499 -22.44 -35.01 -0.67
N THR A 500 -22.97 -35.92 -1.47
CA THR A 500 -22.49 -37.30 -1.52
C THR A 500 -22.09 -37.67 -2.94
N LEU A 501 -20.82 -38.01 -3.14
CA LEU A 501 -20.38 -38.70 -4.35
C LEU A 501 -21.02 -40.11 -4.34
N THR A 502 -21.66 -40.47 -5.44
CA THR A 502 -22.29 -41.78 -5.64
C THR A 502 -21.25 -42.89 -5.72
N SER A 503 -21.66 -44.12 -5.38
CA SER A 503 -20.80 -45.30 -5.52
C SER A 503 -20.34 -45.47 -6.97
N PRO A 504 -19.10 -45.94 -7.20
CA PRO A 504 -18.60 -46.15 -8.56
C PRO A 504 -19.46 -47.22 -9.28
N PRO A 505 -19.73 -47.05 -10.59
CA PRO A 505 -20.34 -48.10 -11.39
C PRO A 505 -19.42 -49.33 -11.44
N SER A 506 -19.98 -50.51 -11.70
CA SER A 506 -19.22 -51.77 -11.70
C SER A 506 -18.04 -51.80 -12.71
N SER A 507 -17.97 -50.84 -13.63
CA SER A 507 -16.95 -50.70 -14.66
C SER A 507 -15.78 -49.78 -14.29
N SER A 508 -15.81 -49.08 -13.14
CA SER A 508 -14.73 -48.18 -12.71
C SER A 508 -14.37 -48.37 -11.24
N SER A 509 -13.13 -48.03 -10.90
CA SER A 509 -12.69 -47.96 -9.51
C SER A 509 -13.21 -46.70 -8.81
N LEU A 510 -13.25 -46.69 -7.47
CA LEU A 510 -13.57 -45.48 -6.70
C LEU A 510 -12.58 -44.34 -7.01
N THR A 511 -11.30 -44.65 -7.25
CA THR A 511 -10.28 -43.65 -7.62
C THR A 511 -10.61 -42.97 -8.95
N GLU A 512 -10.87 -43.74 -10.00
CA GLU A 512 -11.21 -43.18 -11.32
C GLU A 512 -12.52 -42.39 -11.26
N HIS A 513 -13.54 -42.93 -10.58
CA HIS A 513 -14.85 -42.31 -10.46
C HIS A 513 -14.81 -41.00 -9.68
N ALA A 514 -14.15 -40.98 -8.51
CA ALA A 514 -14.07 -39.80 -7.67
C ALA A 514 -13.22 -38.70 -8.31
N ASN A 515 -12.04 -39.04 -8.83
CA ASN A 515 -11.16 -38.05 -9.45
C ASN A 515 -11.81 -37.40 -10.67
N ALA A 516 -12.48 -38.19 -11.52
CA ALA A 516 -13.21 -37.65 -12.67
C ALA A 516 -14.35 -36.72 -12.23
N ALA A 517 -15.10 -37.10 -11.20
CA ALA A 517 -16.22 -36.30 -10.71
C ALA A 517 -15.79 -34.97 -10.08
N PHE A 518 -14.72 -34.95 -9.27
CA PHE A 518 -14.17 -33.69 -8.75
C PHE A 518 -13.61 -32.82 -9.86
N GLN A 519 -12.88 -33.41 -10.82
CA GLN A 519 -12.32 -32.66 -11.94
C GLN A 519 -13.41 -32.02 -12.80
N GLU A 520 -14.47 -32.75 -13.14
CA GLU A 520 -15.60 -32.22 -13.92
C GLU A 520 -16.27 -31.01 -13.23
N ALA A 521 -16.43 -31.07 -11.90
CA ALA A 521 -16.97 -29.95 -11.13
C ALA A 521 -16.03 -28.73 -11.14
N VAL A 522 -14.72 -28.96 -10.98
CA VAL A 522 -13.70 -27.90 -10.92
C VAL A 522 -13.49 -27.25 -12.30
N ASP A 523 -13.35 -28.05 -13.37
CA ASP A 523 -13.22 -27.58 -14.75
C ASP A 523 -14.36 -26.62 -15.09
N LYS A 524 -15.59 -27.06 -14.82
CA LYS A 524 -16.77 -26.25 -15.12
C LYS A 524 -16.84 -24.99 -14.25
N ALA A 525 -16.37 -25.05 -13.01
CA ALA A 525 -16.33 -23.88 -12.13
C ALA A 525 -15.28 -22.85 -12.56
N ILE A 526 -14.15 -23.30 -13.12
CA ILE A 526 -13.11 -22.46 -13.73
C ILE A 526 -13.63 -21.82 -15.03
N ASP A 527 -14.19 -22.63 -15.93
CA ASP A 527 -14.72 -22.18 -17.23
C ASP A 527 -15.80 -21.09 -17.06
N ASP A 528 -16.68 -21.27 -16.07
CA ASP A 528 -17.79 -20.36 -15.79
C ASP A 528 -17.41 -19.23 -14.81
N ASP A 529 -16.15 -19.14 -14.35
CA ASP A 529 -15.61 -18.12 -13.43
C ASP A 529 -16.42 -17.98 -12.13
N LEU A 530 -16.80 -19.10 -11.52
CA LEU A 530 -17.79 -19.12 -10.44
C LEU A 530 -17.21 -18.80 -9.06
N PHE A 531 -15.91 -19.04 -8.86
CA PHE A 531 -15.25 -18.86 -7.57
C PHE A 531 -13.94 -18.08 -7.72
N PRO A 532 -13.82 -16.91 -7.05
CA PRO A 532 -12.61 -16.09 -7.13
C PRO A 532 -11.31 -16.82 -6.75
N ILE A 533 -11.38 -17.77 -5.80
CA ILE A 533 -10.23 -18.54 -5.31
C ILE A 533 -9.58 -19.44 -6.37
N LEU A 534 -10.27 -19.70 -7.49
CA LEU A 534 -9.75 -20.54 -8.57
C LEU A 534 -8.89 -19.76 -9.57
N HIS A 535 -8.97 -18.42 -9.58
CA HIS A 535 -8.17 -17.55 -10.46
C HIS A 535 -8.20 -17.88 -11.96
N LYS A 536 -9.20 -18.64 -12.43
CA LYS A 536 -9.26 -19.21 -13.80
C LYS A 536 -8.09 -20.10 -14.16
N GLU A 537 -7.40 -20.65 -13.16
CA GLU A 537 -6.20 -21.44 -13.34
C GLU A 537 -6.36 -22.82 -12.70
N HIS A 538 -5.74 -23.80 -13.35
CA HIS A 538 -5.58 -25.13 -12.79
C HIS A 538 -4.36 -25.18 -11.88
N SER A 539 -4.44 -25.95 -10.80
CA SER A 539 -3.36 -26.12 -9.83
C SER A 539 -2.98 -27.60 -9.65
N GLU A 540 -1.87 -27.85 -8.98
CA GLU A 540 -1.46 -29.20 -8.63
C GLU A 540 -2.48 -29.90 -7.72
N TYR A 541 -2.49 -31.23 -7.75
CA TYR A 541 -3.45 -32.02 -7.00
C TYR A 541 -3.05 -32.22 -5.55
N PHE A 542 -4.01 -32.07 -4.64
CA PHE A 542 -3.96 -32.51 -3.26
C PHE A 542 -4.80 -33.77 -3.04
N ARG A 543 -4.34 -34.63 -2.13
CA ARG A 543 -5.02 -35.87 -1.77
C ARG A 543 -6.11 -35.60 -0.73
N ILE A 544 -7.29 -36.18 -0.92
CA ILE A 544 -8.30 -36.28 0.13
C ILE A 544 -7.84 -37.32 1.15
N VAL A 545 -7.40 -36.85 2.31
CA VAL A 545 -6.84 -37.69 3.37
C VAL A 545 -7.90 -38.60 3.97
N GLY A 546 -7.50 -39.82 4.35
CA GLY A 546 -8.36 -40.80 4.99
C GLY A 546 -9.45 -41.44 4.11
N ALA A 547 -9.57 -41.05 2.84
CA ALA A 547 -10.41 -41.75 1.86
C ALA A 547 -9.97 -43.21 1.69
N ARG A 548 -10.95 -44.12 1.52
CA ARG A 548 -10.74 -45.57 1.34
C ARG A 548 -9.97 -45.96 0.07
N SER A 549 -9.87 -45.04 -0.88
CA SER A 549 -9.09 -45.18 -2.11
C SER A 549 -8.33 -43.88 -2.36
N PHE A 550 -7.39 -43.89 -3.31
CA PHE A 550 -6.71 -42.68 -3.73
C PHE A 550 -7.72 -41.73 -4.39
N VAL A 551 -7.96 -40.56 -3.78
CA VAL A 551 -8.82 -39.51 -4.32
C VAL A 551 -8.08 -38.18 -4.22
N GLN A 552 -8.20 -37.35 -5.25
CA GLN A 552 -7.54 -36.07 -5.33
C GLN A 552 -8.46 -34.96 -5.86
N VAL A 553 -8.10 -33.73 -5.53
CA VAL A 553 -8.73 -32.50 -6.02
C VAL A 553 -7.63 -31.45 -6.18
N GLU A 554 -7.83 -30.51 -7.10
CA GLU A 554 -6.89 -29.41 -7.30
C GLU A 554 -6.75 -28.53 -6.05
N ARG A 555 -5.53 -28.05 -5.79
CA ARG A 555 -5.16 -27.27 -4.61
C ARG A 555 -6.02 -26.03 -4.43
N PHE A 556 -6.21 -25.22 -5.47
CA PHE A 556 -7.02 -24.00 -5.40
C PHE A 556 -8.50 -24.30 -5.11
N ALA A 557 -8.99 -25.46 -5.54
CA ALA A 557 -10.36 -25.89 -5.28
C ALA A 557 -10.55 -26.56 -3.91
N ALA A 558 -9.48 -27.04 -3.27
CA ALA A 558 -9.57 -27.79 -2.01
C ALA A 558 -10.37 -27.06 -0.89
N PRO A 559 -10.20 -25.74 -0.66
CA PRO A 559 -11.00 -25.02 0.34
C PRO A 559 -12.50 -24.96 0.02
N LEU A 560 -12.90 -25.02 -1.25
CA LEU A 560 -14.32 -25.06 -1.64
C LEU A 560 -15.00 -26.34 -1.18
N PHE A 561 -14.26 -27.45 -1.17
CA PHE A 561 -14.75 -28.74 -0.68
C PHE A 561 -14.53 -28.93 0.84
N GLY A 562 -13.84 -27.99 1.48
CA GLY A 562 -13.49 -28.02 2.89
C GLY A 562 -12.75 -29.27 3.32
N ILE A 563 -11.89 -29.81 2.44
CA ILE A 563 -11.08 -30.99 2.72
C ILE A 563 -9.88 -30.63 3.59
N ALA A 564 -9.28 -31.64 4.25
CA ALA A 564 -8.00 -31.45 4.92
C ALA A 564 -6.85 -31.38 3.91
N THR A 565 -6.04 -30.33 4.00
CA THR A 565 -4.82 -30.16 3.21
C THR A 565 -3.60 -30.68 3.98
N ARG A 566 -2.48 -30.91 3.27
CA ARG A 566 -1.25 -31.45 3.84
C ARG A 566 -0.06 -30.57 3.49
N GLY A 567 0.70 -30.16 4.50
CA GLY A 567 2.01 -29.51 4.35
C GLY A 567 3.10 -30.27 5.08
N ALA A 568 4.35 -30.08 4.68
CA ALA A 568 5.51 -30.62 5.38
C ALA A 568 6.51 -29.51 5.69
N HIS A 569 7.02 -29.50 6.92
CA HIS A 569 7.97 -28.49 7.39
C HIS A 569 9.20 -29.14 8.03
N LEU A 570 10.39 -28.63 7.71
CA LEU A 570 11.65 -29.00 8.32
C LEU A 570 12.15 -27.89 9.25
N THR A 571 12.48 -28.25 10.48
CA THR A 571 13.24 -27.40 11.40
C THR A 571 14.70 -27.87 11.45
N GLY A 572 15.54 -27.22 10.67
CA GLY A 572 16.99 -27.37 10.67
C GLY A 572 17.61 -26.57 11.81
N TYR A 573 18.39 -27.22 12.66
CA TYR A 573 19.01 -26.57 13.81
C TYR A 573 20.44 -27.06 14.05
N ILE A 574 21.23 -26.28 14.75
CA ILE A 574 22.57 -26.67 15.22
C ILE A 574 22.62 -26.63 16.75
N ARG A 575 23.58 -27.36 17.32
CA ARG A 575 23.99 -27.18 18.73
C ARG A 575 25.27 -26.38 18.81
N ASP A 576 25.14 -25.17 19.37
CA ASP A 576 26.25 -24.27 19.65
C ASP A 576 26.44 -24.17 21.16
N ASP A 577 27.52 -24.76 21.66
CA ASP A 577 27.90 -24.83 23.08
C ASP A 577 26.79 -25.32 24.03
N GLY A 578 25.96 -26.24 23.54
CA GLY A 578 24.85 -26.83 24.28
C GLY A 578 23.51 -26.12 24.07
N GLU A 579 23.52 -24.94 23.44
CA GLU A 579 22.31 -24.20 23.07
C GLU A 579 21.85 -24.56 21.65
N ILE A 580 20.53 -24.53 21.44
CA ILE A 580 19.92 -24.78 20.14
C ILE A 580 19.79 -23.44 19.41
N LYS A 581 20.27 -23.41 18.16
CA LYS A 581 20.02 -22.31 17.21
C LYS A 581 19.35 -22.88 15.96
N ILE A 582 18.32 -22.19 15.47
CA ILE A 582 17.45 -22.63 14.39
C ILE A 582 17.80 -21.84 13.13
N TRP A 583 17.95 -22.53 12.01
CA TRP A 583 18.03 -21.88 10.71
C TRP A 583 16.62 -21.54 10.24
N VAL A 584 16.33 -20.26 10.06
CA VAL A 584 15.02 -19.74 9.68
C VAL A 584 15.16 -19.14 8.28
N ALA A 585 14.32 -19.57 7.34
CA ALA A 585 14.27 -18.96 6.02
C ALA A 585 13.57 -17.61 6.09
N ARG A 586 14.01 -16.64 5.29
CA ARG A 586 13.23 -15.46 4.94
C ARG A 586 12.63 -15.68 3.56
N ARG A 587 11.31 -15.61 3.47
CA ARG A 587 10.59 -15.74 2.21
C ARG A 587 11.01 -14.63 1.26
N SER A 588 11.21 -14.98 0.00
CA SER A 588 11.46 -14.01 -1.06
C SER A 588 10.36 -12.96 -1.09
N ARG A 589 10.76 -11.70 -1.22
CA ARG A 589 9.82 -10.58 -1.34
C ARG A 589 9.06 -10.61 -2.67
N HIS A 590 9.42 -11.50 -3.60
CA HIS A 590 8.74 -11.68 -4.88
C HIS A 590 7.60 -12.70 -4.81
N LEU A 591 7.49 -13.46 -3.71
CA LEU A 591 6.41 -14.42 -3.55
C LEU A 591 5.06 -13.72 -3.34
N PHE A 592 4.03 -14.28 -3.96
CA PHE A 592 2.65 -13.79 -3.87
C PHE A 592 2.08 -13.82 -2.45
N SER A 593 2.46 -14.81 -1.64
CA SER A 593 1.95 -14.98 -0.27
C SER A 593 3.05 -14.78 0.78
N TYR A 594 2.76 -13.91 1.76
CA TYR A 594 3.63 -13.63 2.91
C TYR A 594 5.08 -13.22 2.53
N PRO A 595 5.28 -12.26 1.61
CA PRO A 595 6.60 -11.84 1.15
C PRO A 595 7.46 -11.28 2.29
N GLY A 596 8.73 -11.67 2.37
CA GLY A 596 9.68 -11.15 3.36
C GLY A 596 9.51 -11.64 4.81
N LEU A 597 8.41 -12.35 5.11
CA LEU A 597 8.19 -12.98 6.42
C LEU A 597 9.13 -14.17 6.63
N LEU A 598 9.35 -14.50 7.90
CA LEU A 598 10.15 -15.64 8.34
C LEU A 598 9.34 -16.94 8.24
N ASP A 599 10.00 -18.02 7.81
CA ASP A 599 9.41 -19.34 7.57
C ASP A 599 10.19 -20.43 8.33
N SER A 600 9.84 -21.70 8.12
CA SER A 600 10.66 -22.84 8.54
C SER A 600 11.98 -22.87 7.79
N THR A 601 12.88 -23.80 8.13
CA THR A 601 14.10 -23.96 7.33
C THR A 601 13.77 -24.43 5.91
N VAL A 602 12.77 -25.29 5.78
CA VAL A 602 12.24 -25.78 4.50
C VAL A 602 10.75 -26.02 4.69
N ALA A 603 9.89 -25.65 3.73
CA ALA A 603 8.46 -25.87 3.84
C ALA A 603 7.76 -26.06 2.49
N GLY A 604 7.00 -27.15 2.33
CA GLY A 604 6.31 -27.45 1.07
C GLY A 604 4.89 -27.99 1.23
N GLY A 605 4.05 -27.71 0.24
CA GLY A 605 2.73 -28.34 0.10
C GLY A 605 2.86 -29.77 -0.43
N ILE A 606 2.17 -30.75 0.18
CA ILE A 606 2.34 -32.16 -0.19
C ILE A 606 1.38 -32.54 -1.33
N LYS A 607 1.93 -32.67 -2.54
CA LYS A 607 1.25 -33.19 -3.74
C LYS A 607 0.54 -34.52 -3.47
N ALA A 608 -0.52 -34.81 -4.22
CA ALA A 608 -1.41 -35.94 -3.97
C ALA A 608 -0.67 -37.29 -3.94
N SER A 609 0.26 -37.51 -4.87
CA SER A 609 1.07 -38.72 -5.01
C SER A 609 2.17 -38.85 -3.96
N ASP A 610 2.53 -37.76 -3.30
CA ASP A 610 3.78 -37.66 -2.55
C ASP A 610 3.59 -38.01 -1.08
N THR A 611 4.66 -38.56 -0.50
CA THR A 611 4.76 -38.75 0.95
C THR A 611 5.35 -37.48 1.59
N PRO A 612 5.01 -37.17 2.85
CA PRO A 612 5.58 -36.03 3.55
C PRO A 612 7.13 -36.00 3.55
N LEU A 613 7.76 -37.16 3.74
CA LEU A 613 9.22 -37.28 3.73
C LEU A 613 9.81 -37.06 2.33
N ALA A 614 9.14 -37.52 1.27
CA ALA A 614 9.59 -37.30 -0.10
C ALA A 614 9.54 -35.81 -0.45
N CYS A 615 8.47 -35.11 -0.05
CA CYS A 615 8.34 -33.66 -0.18
C CYS A 615 9.52 -32.96 0.52
N ILE A 616 9.75 -33.18 1.83
CA ILE A 616 10.87 -32.53 2.53
C ILE A 616 12.24 -32.81 1.90
N LYS A 617 12.48 -34.01 1.37
CA LYS A 617 13.75 -34.31 0.70
C LYS A 617 13.95 -33.51 -0.59
N ALA A 618 12.89 -33.31 -1.37
CA ALA A 618 12.92 -32.49 -2.57
C ALA A 618 13.11 -31.02 -2.20
N GLU A 619 12.22 -30.47 -1.38
CA GLU A 619 12.23 -29.06 -0.97
C GLU A 619 13.54 -28.67 -0.26
N SER A 620 14.15 -29.57 0.52
CA SER A 620 15.42 -29.28 1.20
C SER A 620 16.58 -29.05 0.23
N THR A 621 16.50 -29.68 -0.95
CA THR A 621 17.49 -29.50 -2.02
C THR A 621 17.18 -28.23 -2.81
N GLU A 622 15.90 -28.01 -3.13
CA GLU A 622 15.41 -26.90 -3.96
C GLU A 622 15.51 -25.55 -3.22
N GLU A 623 14.90 -25.40 -2.04
CA GLU A 623 14.84 -24.13 -1.32
C GLU A 623 16.16 -23.80 -0.59
N ALA A 624 16.78 -24.80 0.03
CA ALA A 624 17.85 -24.60 1.02
C ALA A 624 19.23 -25.13 0.59
N CYS A 625 19.35 -25.72 -0.60
CA CYS A 625 20.58 -26.31 -1.13
C CYS A 625 21.27 -27.28 -0.13
N LEU A 626 20.48 -27.96 0.70
CA LEU A 626 21.01 -28.91 1.67
C LEU A 626 21.52 -30.18 0.95
N PRO A 627 22.66 -30.75 1.36
CA PRO A 627 23.18 -31.96 0.72
C PRO A 627 22.17 -33.13 0.80
N PRO A 628 21.78 -33.75 -0.32
CA PRO A 628 20.77 -34.82 -0.32
C PRO A 628 21.10 -36.00 0.60
N ASP A 629 22.39 -36.35 0.72
CA ASP A 629 22.88 -37.40 1.62
C ASP A 629 22.74 -37.02 3.09
N LEU A 630 22.94 -35.75 3.44
CA LEU A 630 22.74 -35.24 4.80
C LEU A 630 21.28 -35.39 5.19
N VAL A 631 20.37 -34.83 4.37
CA VAL A 631 18.93 -34.85 4.62
C VAL A 631 18.43 -36.29 4.65
N SER A 632 18.80 -37.12 3.68
CA SER A 632 18.33 -38.51 3.61
C SER A 632 18.79 -39.39 4.77
N THR A 633 19.92 -39.08 5.39
CA THR A 633 20.49 -39.87 6.49
C THR A 633 20.03 -39.40 7.87
N HIS A 634 19.82 -38.08 8.05
CA HIS A 634 19.67 -37.49 9.38
C HIS A 634 18.33 -36.78 9.63
N VAL A 635 17.46 -36.65 8.61
CA VAL A 635 16.13 -36.08 8.84
C VAL A 635 15.28 -37.02 9.70
N GLU A 636 14.68 -36.49 10.76
CA GLU A 636 13.85 -37.24 11.69
C GLU A 636 12.40 -36.76 11.64
N PRO A 637 11.41 -37.66 11.45
CA PRO A 637 10.01 -37.28 11.62
C PRO A 637 9.75 -36.94 13.09
N ALA A 638 9.20 -35.76 13.34
CA ALA A 638 8.99 -35.23 14.68
C ALA A 638 7.52 -35.21 15.14
N GLY A 639 6.59 -35.50 14.21
CA GLY A 639 5.17 -35.61 14.48
C GLY A 639 4.32 -34.92 13.41
N ALA A 640 3.09 -34.56 13.78
CA ALA A 640 2.23 -33.72 12.97
C ALA A 640 1.47 -32.73 13.88
N ILE A 641 1.17 -31.57 13.30
CA ILE A 641 0.31 -30.54 13.85
C ILE A 641 -0.99 -30.57 13.03
N THR A 642 -2.11 -30.44 13.72
CA THR A 642 -3.42 -30.42 13.07
C THR A 642 -4.16 -29.15 13.47
N LEU A 643 -4.59 -28.39 12.47
CA LEU A 643 -5.32 -27.12 12.62
C LEU A 643 -6.67 -27.23 11.93
N ALA A 644 -7.65 -26.47 12.42
CA ALA A 644 -8.94 -26.31 11.76
C ALA A 644 -9.32 -24.83 11.81
N ASN A 645 -9.53 -24.27 10.63
CA ASN A 645 -9.60 -22.85 10.38
C ASN A 645 -10.87 -22.53 9.59
N ILE A 646 -11.37 -21.32 9.79
CA ILE A 646 -12.41 -20.69 9.00
C ILE A 646 -11.83 -19.40 8.50
N ASN A 647 -11.72 -19.25 7.19
CA ASN A 647 -11.26 -17.99 6.63
C ASN A 647 -12.22 -16.86 7.02
N ALA A 648 -11.71 -15.78 7.61
CA ALA A 648 -12.53 -14.73 8.19
C ALA A 648 -13.40 -14.03 7.13
N ASN A 649 -12.95 -14.00 5.87
CA ASN A 649 -13.63 -13.30 4.78
C ASN A 649 -14.53 -14.23 3.97
N SER A 650 -14.00 -15.33 3.42
CA SER A 650 -14.79 -16.28 2.62
C SER A 650 -15.69 -17.16 3.47
N LYS A 651 -15.40 -17.29 4.77
CA LYS A 651 -15.99 -18.25 5.70
C LYS A 651 -15.78 -19.71 5.28
N LEU A 652 -14.87 -19.99 4.33
CA LEU A 652 -14.55 -21.36 3.96
C LEU A 652 -13.86 -22.04 5.13
N PHE A 653 -14.35 -23.23 5.48
CA PHE A 653 -13.70 -24.09 6.44
C PHE A 653 -12.59 -24.86 5.74
N HIS A 654 -11.41 -24.94 6.35
CA HIS A 654 -10.37 -25.87 5.94
C HIS A 654 -9.64 -26.41 7.17
N SER A 655 -9.01 -27.56 7.00
CA SER A 655 -8.14 -28.14 8.02
C SER A 655 -6.78 -28.38 7.43
N ASP A 656 -5.75 -28.20 8.25
CA ASP A 656 -4.36 -28.39 7.82
C ASP A 656 -3.70 -29.48 8.64
N ILE A 657 -3.01 -30.37 7.94
CA ILE A 657 -2.16 -31.39 8.53
C ILE A 657 -0.73 -31.03 8.18
N ILE A 658 0.02 -30.53 9.16
CA ILE A 658 1.39 -30.10 8.98
C ILE A 658 2.31 -31.18 9.55
N TYR A 659 2.95 -31.94 8.69
CA TYR A 659 3.94 -32.95 9.07
C TYR A 659 5.26 -32.25 9.39
N VAL A 660 5.79 -32.47 10.59
CA VAL A 660 6.99 -31.78 11.06
C VAL A 660 8.17 -32.73 11.11
N PHE A 661 9.31 -32.22 10.66
CA PHE A 661 10.59 -32.91 10.62
C PHE A 661 11.65 -32.06 11.30
N ASP A 662 12.62 -32.72 11.92
CA ASP A 662 13.77 -32.09 12.53
C ASP A 662 15.05 -32.56 11.82
N LEU A 663 16.02 -31.67 11.67
CA LEU A 663 17.35 -32.01 11.17
C LEU A 663 18.41 -31.29 12.01
N GLU A 664 19.15 -32.06 12.82
CA GLU A 664 20.34 -31.54 13.49
C GLU A 664 21.48 -31.47 12.48
N MET A 665 21.89 -30.25 12.11
CA MET A 665 22.90 -30.01 11.10
C MET A 665 24.30 -29.86 11.72
N PRO A 666 25.35 -30.34 11.04
CA PRO A 666 26.72 -29.99 11.38
C PRO A 666 26.93 -28.47 11.37
N ARG A 667 27.82 -27.96 12.24
CA ARG A 667 28.07 -26.51 12.36
C ARG A 667 28.62 -25.86 11.08
N ASP A 668 29.25 -26.65 10.22
CA ASP A 668 29.83 -26.24 8.94
C ASP A 668 28.83 -26.30 7.77
N VAL A 669 27.62 -26.82 7.99
CA VAL A 669 26.54 -26.81 7.00
C VAL A 669 25.71 -25.55 7.17
N VAL A 670 25.73 -24.70 6.15
CA VAL A 670 24.96 -23.45 6.07
C VAL A 670 23.97 -23.57 4.91
N PRO A 671 22.64 -23.52 5.17
CA PRO A 671 21.64 -23.51 4.12
C PRO A 671 21.78 -22.24 3.28
N ARG A 672 21.47 -22.34 1.99
CA ARG A 672 21.55 -21.23 1.03
C ARG A 672 20.33 -21.27 0.11
N PRO A 673 19.78 -20.12 -0.31
CA PRO A 673 18.72 -20.09 -1.30
C PRO A 673 19.12 -20.88 -2.54
N GLY A 674 18.30 -21.84 -2.95
CA GLY A 674 18.49 -22.61 -4.18
C GLY A 674 17.54 -22.22 -5.31
N ASP A 675 16.46 -21.52 -4.99
CA ASP A 675 15.46 -20.97 -5.90
C ASP A 675 15.05 -19.54 -5.51
N ASP A 676 14.06 -19.00 -6.22
CA ASP A 676 13.55 -17.64 -6.00
C ASP A 676 12.51 -17.55 -4.86
N GLU A 677 12.25 -18.64 -4.13
CA GLU A 677 11.29 -18.67 -3.02
C GLU A 677 11.89 -18.17 -1.70
N VAL A 678 13.22 -18.26 -1.53
CA VAL A 678 13.93 -17.85 -0.32
C VAL A 678 14.91 -16.71 -0.60
N GLU A 679 14.84 -15.62 0.18
CA GLU A 679 15.78 -14.49 0.07
C GLU A 679 17.08 -14.77 0.83
N GLU A 680 16.96 -15.28 2.06
CA GLU A 680 18.11 -15.57 2.93
C GLU A 680 17.77 -16.61 4.01
N PHE A 681 18.82 -17.14 4.64
CA PHE A 681 18.72 -17.95 5.85
C PHE A 681 19.37 -17.26 7.03
N VAL A 682 18.65 -17.17 8.14
CA VAL A 682 19.11 -16.51 9.37
C VAL A 682 19.19 -17.54 10.49
N LEU A 683 20.34 -17.58 11.18
CA LEU A 683 20.54 -18.45 12.33
C LEU A 683 20.09 -17.73 13.61
N MET A 684 19.00 -18.19 14.22
CA MET A 684 18.37 -17.53 15.37
C MET A 684 18.42 -18.40 16.63
N GLY A 685 18.59 -17.77 17.79
CA GLY A 685 18.37 -18.44 19.08
C GLY A 685 16.89 -18.65 19.37
N CYS A 686 16.53 -19.66 20.16
CA CYS A 686 15.13 -19.95 20.50
C CYS A 686 14.37 -18.74 21.09
N GLY A 687 15.03 -17.90 21.90
CA GLY A 687 14.41 -16.69 22.46
C GLY A 687 14.10 -15.63 21.40
N GLU A 688 15.00 -15.44 20.42
CA GLU A 688 14.78 -14.52 19.31
C GLU A 688 13.62 -14.98 18.41
N VAL A 689 13.51 -16.29 18.16
CA VAL A 689 12.39 -16.86 17.40
C VAL A 689 11.06 -16.52 18.07
N VAL A 690 10.96 -16.67 19.40
CA VAL A 690 9.75 -16.27 20.16
C VAL A 690 9.48 -14.78 20.07
N GLU A 691 10.50 -13.94 20.26
CA GLU A 691 10.36 -12.48 20.18
C GLU A 691 9.82 -12.04 18.81
N ARG A 692 10.38 -12.58 17.73
CA ARG A 692 9.99 -12.25 16.35
C ARG A 692 8.61 -12.80 15.98
N MET A 693 8.23 -13.99 16.47
CA MET A 693 6.85 -14.48 16.34
C MET A 693 5.85 -13.54 17.01
N LEU A 694 6.16 -13.03 18.22
CA LEU A 694 5.30 -12.07 18.93
C LEU A 694 5.22 -10.69 18.24
N LYS A 695 6.24 -10.34 17.44
CA LYS A 695 6.25 -9.14 16.59
C LYS A 695 5.52 -9.33 15.25
N GLY A 696 5.02 -10.53 14.96
CA GLY A 696 4.35 -10.83 13.69
C GLY A 696 5.31 -10.95 12.50
N GLU A 697 6.60 -11.20 12.72
CA GLU A 697 7.60 -11.30 11.65
C GLU A 697 7.61 -12.69 10.96
N PHE A 698 6.85 -13.66 11.49
CA PHE A 698 6.74 -15.01 10.94
C PHE A 698 5.44 -15.18 10.16
N LYS A 699 5.49 -15.99 9.10
CA LYS A 699 4.31 -16.47 8.40
C LYS A 699 3.37 -17.17 9.40
N PRO A 700 2.06 -16.83 9.44
CA PRO A 700 1.17 -17.28 10.51
C PRO A 700 1.10 -18.80 10.72
N ASN A 701 1.05 -19.59 9.64
CA ASN A 701 0.96 -21.05 9.72
C ASN A 701 2.28 -21.74 10.10
N VAL A 702 3.39 -21.01 10.19
CA VAL A 702 4.69 -21.49 10.66
C VAL A 702 4.83 -21.37 12.17
N CYS A 703 4.16 -20.39 12.79
CA CYS A 703 4.21 -20.21 14.24
C CYS A 703 3.86 -21.49 15.01
N PRO A 704 2.81 -22.27 14.66
CA PRO A 704 2.54 -23.57 15.26
C PRO A 704 3.73 -24.55 15.16
N VAL A 705 4.45 -24.59 14.03
CA VAL A 705 5.61 -25.46 13.81
C VAL A 705 6.75 -25.09 14.77
N MET A 706 7.06 -23.80 14.89
CA MET A 706 8.10 -23.31 15.80
C MET A 706 7.72 -23.56 17.26
N ILE A 707 6.46 -23.33 17.64
CA ILE A 707 5.98 -23.60 19.01
C ILE A 707 6.08 -25.09 19.33
N ASP A 708 5.65 -25.99 18.42
CA ASP A 708 5.77 -27.44 18.60
C ASP A 708 7.24 -27.86 18.78
N PHE A 709 8.16 -27.35 17.95
CA PHE A 709 9.59 -27.60 18.10
C PHE A 709 10.12 -27.12 19.46
N LEU A 710 9.81 -25.89 19.86
CA LEU A 710 10.26 -25.32 21.13
C LEU A 710 9.71 -26.08 22.34
N VAL A 711 8.48 -26.62 22.26
CA VAL A 711 7.94 -27.51 23.31
C VAL A 711 8.68 -28.84 23.32
N ARG A 712 8.84 -29.51 22.17
CA ARG A 712 9.54 -30.82 22.07
C ARG A 712 10.99 -30.73 22.54
N ARG A 713 11.65 -29.60 22.33
CA ARG A 713 13.04 -29.35 22.77
C ARG A 713 13.15 -28.79 24.19
N GLY A 714 12.02 -28.62 24.90
CA GLY A 714 12.00 -28.23 26.31
C GLY A 714 12.29 -26.75 26.57
N PHE A 715 12.20 -25.90 25.55
CA PHE A 715 12.32 -24.45 25.71
C PHE A 715 11.03 -23.84 26.24
N ILE A 716 9.88 -24.26 25.70
CA ILE A 716 8.55 -23.95 26.22
C ILE A 716 8.09 -25.11 27.10
N THR A 717 7.72 -24.83 28.34
CA THR A 717 7.35 -25.83 29.35
C THR A 717 6.21 -25.31 30.22
N LYS A 718 5.52 -26.22 30.91
CA LYS A 718 4.52 -25.84 31.94
C LYS A 718 5.06 -24.93 33.04
N LYS A 719 6.39 -24.85 33.24
CA LYS A 719 6.99 -23.99 34.28
C LYS A 719 7.12 -22.53 33.85
N ASN A 720 7.29 -22.27 32.56
CA ASN A 720 7.54 -20.92 32.02
C ASN A 720 6.42 -20.40 31.11
N GLU A 721 5.43 -21.23 30.77
CA GLU A 721 4.26 -20.85 29.97
C GLU A 721 2.97 -21.21 30.71
N GLY A 722 2.13 -20.20 30.98
CA GLY A 722 0.87 -20.34 31.72
C GLY A 722 -0.21 -21.04 30.91
N ASP A 723 -0.22 -20.86 29.59
CA ASP A 723 -1.21 -21.43 28.68
C ASP A 723 -0.74 -22.76 28.05
N PHE A 724 0.29 -23.39 28.62
CA PHE A 724 0.95 -24.58 28.05
C PHE A 724 -0.03 -25.70 27.66
N GLU A 725 -1.03 -25.98 28.51
CA GLU A 725 -2.01 -27.04 28.27
C GLU A 725 -2.95 -26.71 27.09
N GLU A 726 -3.34 -25.45 26.95
CA GLU A 726 -4.15 -24.97 25.83
C GLU A 726 -3.35 -24.96 24.52
N ILE A 727 -2.08 -24.53 24.56
CA ILE A 727 -1.16 -24.61 23.43
C ILE A 727 -1.04 -26.05 22.93
N GLN A 728 -0.76 -27.00 23.84
CA GLN A 728 -0.67 -28.43 23.49
C GLN A 728 -1.95 -28.96 22.85
N LYS A 729 -3.12 -28.55 23.38
CA LYS A 729 -4.43 -28.94 22.84
C LYS A 729 -4.66 -28.38 21.44
N ARG A 730 -4.27 -27.13 21.19
CA ARG A 730 -4.47 -26.45 19.90
C ARG A 730 -3.53 -26.92 18.80
N LEU A 731 -2.30 -27.34 19.15
CA LEU A 731 -1.35 -27.93 18.19
C LEU A 731 -1.78 -29.32 17.68
N ARG A 732 -2.64 -30.00 18.42
CA ARG A 732 -3.07 -31.39 18.13
C ARG A 732 -4.58 -31.46 18.04
N ARG A 733 -5.18 -30.52 17.32
CA ARG A 733 -6.62 -30.41 17.23
C ARG A 733 -7.19 -31.65 16.52
N GLU A 734 -8.23 -32.23 17.10
CA GLU A 734 -9.01 -33.24 16.38
C GLU A 734 -9.77 -32.53 15.23
N ILE A 735 -9.43 -32.90 13.99
CA ILE A 735 -10.09 -32.37 12.80
C ILE A 735 -11.29 -33.24 12.44
N PRO A 736 -12.38 -32.66 11.91
CA PRO A 736 -13.66 -33.36 11.74
C PRO A 736 -13.71 -34.27 10.49
N VAL A 737 -12.55 -34.69 9.97
CA VAL A 737 -12.41 -35.54 8.78
C VAL A 737 -11.43 -36.70 9.05
N PRO A 738 -11.56 -37.85 8.36
CA PRO A 738 -10.66 -38.97 8.53
C PRO A 738 -9.19 -38.66 8.21
N MET A 739 -8.29 -39.14 9.07
CA MET A 739 -6.84 -39.08 8.86
C MET A 739 -6.28 -40.34 8.18
N GLU A 740 -7.00 -41.47 8.31
CA GLU A 740 -6.59 -42.79 7.80
C GLU A 740 -7.75 -43.51 7.11
N SER A 741 -7.40 -44.39 6.17
CA SER A 741 -8.34 -45.36 5.58
C SER A 741 -8.78 -46.35 6.65
N ASP A 742 -10.06 -46.72 6.66
CA ASP A 742 -10.63 -47.74 7.55
C ASP A 742 -10.81 -49.11 6.86
N VAL A 743 -10.23 -49.28 5.66
CA VAL A 743 -10.20 -50.55 4.89
C VAL A 743 -8.79 -51.09 4.70
#